data_AF-A0A519DN99-F1
#
_entry.id   AF-A0A519DN99-F1
#
_cell.length_a   1.000
_cell.length_b   1.000
_cell.length_c   1.000
_cell.angle_alpha   90.00
_cell.angle_beta   90.00
_cell.angle_gamma   90.00
#
_symmetry.space_group_name_H-M   'P 1'
#
loop_
_entity.id
_entity.type
_entity.pdbx_description
1 polymer ?
#
loop_
_entity_poly.entity_id
_entity_poly.type
_entity_poly.pdbx_seq_one_letter_code
_entity_poly.pdbx_strand_id
1 'polypeptide(L)'
;MQRSKMLSRVISIILITTMLGSMLPLSPIASAESEIIYVDALSCSPTSPVGDGSSAFPFCSISESILASSSGDTIEVASGTYNLTQSISIPHSITINGAKSTISALTRTAGDSSESTIDARASSGAFTITSSNVSISGFDILGDENTRFGFSISGNNINLSNIEIQNNIIHGMAKKLDQMRTTSWGILTEAKGPGFTTNTLDGLHIHGNHIYEIGGFNDSIGLGISLHEVVSEQIDGGALIENNRFSNIHDGLWLGVNTPGMGVVAQEEIAIYPTDYQSGITLKNNEYNDISVGAALQVSERGVFNEQGTDFQSVDVYLININFTTTVNENNLGPFAKITEKNITYNIDESSAYFASPTLAISETLARSLSVAHTITLSSGVFDEDLLISPTRQLSNLLITTTENGNPTFTGGIHLLGTYGLNNITIEGLTIQGEATPGIAFNIDSSAGISDLTIKNMTINGGGNTRSGIIASGLAGSIIVEDNNFNDLDGPYVYTTTPDGIDSSAGQISSLSFSNNVIADSLGSVQIIPAFNLISSGSVINNSFTNSGSNSVPMISISNAAVLTIDYNELHNLGTSVGISVQDARYLSVSSNNFSDLDYAITVSESNAGIIQSTTFNDNSFTDIGIYAIEVPIVLTAPVVVNQNWFGTTNITEIYGMVQGNTQIGEQWNSWPGEDTDDDGWANEFDLCPGYNDAIDIDVDGIPDGCDSLIDRDNDLISDGEDNCLTIMNYDQANYDNDTYGDLCDNDDDNDGMPDEEDGSPLDACPRGGEKYWTRTMVTDPDGDGCHNQREDDDDDNDGLVDANDACDGPGQTLNWISNGTTDYDADGCKDSNEDLDDDNDGIDDSTDSCPVGELNWNSSRENDFDTDGCNDSNEDLDDDNDGILDSEDICPKQYVNNVTDKDGDGCFDDTTTELSFTERFMNGDLLILGVVMISIIMIFVVGIIIYMRNINDELRNKMIVSVNGADTLRRLTTISNRVKTIYMEKTLTQVDYDKIQKLIEERRALFGEDAIIEFEKGNEDLALVFAKAVDLDLTNDEAVARMNENIECGRFEPEYYLKMWKKRIKASTDTSKPSSKEKVKTTDSKNPQAETMDSPPALTKNQLTKMKKAELIAFAKERGLLTSGTKPILIERILSDAAPPVDEKE
;
A
#
# COMPACT_ATOMS: atom_id res chain seq x y z
N MET A 1 -59.09 -2.03 -17.40
CA MET A 1 -58.77 -0.68 -16.88
C MET A 1 -59.15 -0.45 -15.42
N GLN A 2 -60.36 -0.79 -14.93
CA GLN A 2 -60.70 -0.60 -13.50
C GLN A 2 -60.01 -1.58 -12.52
N ARG A 3 -59.48 -2.73 -12.98
CA ARG A 3 -58.79 -3.71 -12.11
C ARG A 3 -57.36 -3.32 -11.70
N SER A 4 -56.57 -2.65 -12.55
CA SER A 4 -55.18 -2.28 -12.20
C SER A 4 -55.10 -1.16 -11.17
N LYS A 5 -56.01 -0.17 -11.22
CA LYS A 5 -56.14 0.85 -10.17
C LYS A 5 -56.61 0.30 -8.82
N MET A 6 -57.20 -0.90 -8.80
CA MET A 6 -57.56 -1.59 -7.56
C MET A 6 -56.38 -2.39 -7.00
N LEU A 7 -55.60 -3.04 -7.86
CA LEU A 7 -54.40 -3.80 -7.45
C LEU A 7 -53.31 -2.88 -6.87
N SER A 8 -53.01 -1.76 -7.54
CA SER A 8 -52.06 -0.75 -7.04
C SER A 8 -52.49 -0.20 -5.67
N ARG A 9 -53.78 0.05 -5.45
CA ARG A 9 -54.29 0.53 -4.16
C ARG A 9 -54.30 -0.52 -3.06
N VAL A 10 -54.50 -1.80 -3.39
CA VAL A 10 -54.34 -2.90 -2.41
C VAL A 10 -52.87 -3.09 -2.03
N ILE A 11 -51.94 -2.93 -2.98
CA ILE A 11 -50.49 -2.97 -2.68
C ILE A 11 -50.09 -1.78 -1.80
N SER A 12 -50.52 -0.55 -2.10
CA SER A 12 -50.26 0.61 -1.22
C SER A 12 -50.89 0.46 0.17
N ILE A 13 -52.11 -0.08 0.28
CA ILE A 13 -52.75 -0.32 1.58
C ILE A 13 -52.02 -1.44 2.35
N ILE A 14 -51.55 -2.49 1.68
CA ILE A 14 -50.73 -3.53 2.32
C ILE A 14 -49.42 -2.92 2.83
N LEU A 15 -48.70 -2.14 2.01
CA LEU A 15 -47.47 -1.42 2.42
C LEU A 15 -47.70 -0.54 3.66
N ILE A 16 -48.80 0.22 3.66
CA ILE A 16 -49.17 1.10 4.78
C ILE A 16 -49.55 0.26 6.02
N THR A 17 -50.24 -0.87 5.88
CA THR A 17 -50.53 -1.76 7.02
C THR A 17 -49.33 -2.54 7.54
N THR A 18 -48.32 -2.82 6.71
CA THR A 18 -47.04 -3.37 7.18
C THR A 18 -46.20 -2.31 7.88
N MET A 19 -46.27 -1.04 7.47
CA MET A 19 -45.57 0.06 8.15
C MET A 19 -46.28 0.61 9.39
N LEU A 20 -47.59 0.37 9.56
CA LEU A 20 -48.31 0.65 10.82
C LEU A 20 -48.44 -0.57 11.75
N GLY A 21 -47.80 -1.69 11.42
CA GLY A 21 -47.68 -2.86 12.30
C GLY A 21 -46.66 -2.71 13.44
N SER A 22 -45.75 -1.73 13.33
CA SER A 22 -44.62 -1.50 14.24
C SER A 22 -44.84 -0.43 15.31
N MET A 23 -46.03 0.20 15.38
CA MET A 23 -46.33 1.24 16.37
C MET A 23 -47.58 0.94 17.22
N LEU A 24 -47.49 -0.15 17.99
CA LEU A 24 -48.04 -0.23 19.34
C LEU A 24 -46.87 -0.58 20.27
N PRO A 25 -46.83 -0.07 21.52
CA PRO A 25 -45.75 -0.37 22.43
C PRO A 25 -45.87 -1.82 22.90
N LEU A 26 -45.15 -2.71 22.22
CA LEU A 26 -44.35 -3.67 22.96
C LEU A 26 -43.46 -2.83 23.90
N SER A 27 -43.46 -3.22 25.18
CA SER A 27 -42.54 -2.69 26.19
C SER A 27 -41.13 -2.57 25.62
N PRO A 28 -40.37 -1.51 25.96
CA PRO A 28 -39.13 -1.19 25.26
C PRO A 28 -38.21 -2.41 25.21
N ILE A 29 -38.07 -2.95 23.99
CA ILE A 29 -36.84 -3.60 23.61
C ILE A 29 -35.91 -2.42 23.41
N ALA A 30 -34.90 -2.32 24.25
CA ALA A 30 -33.88 -1.30 24.08
C ALA A 30 -33.31 -1.41 22.65
N SER A 31 -33.03 -0.26 22.02
CA SER A 31 -31.82 -0.26 21.20
C SER A 31 -30.72 -0.70 22.16
N ALA A 32 -30.02 -1.79 21.86
CA ALA A 32 -28.80 -2.06 22.59
C ALA A 32 -27.89 -0.86 22.34
N GLU A 33 -27.66 -0.05 23.37
CA GLU A 33 -26.38 0.64 23.45
C GLU A 33 -25.34 -0.49 23.41
N SER A 34 -24.38 -0.40 22.48
CA SER A 34 -23.28 -1.38 22.42
C SER A 34 -22.63 -1.42 23.80
N GLU A 35 -22.80 -2.55 24.51
CA GLU A 35 -22.40 -2.64 25.91
C GLU A 35 -20.95 -3.12 26.00
N ILE A 36 -20.15 -2.43 26.81
CA ILE A 36 -18.75 -2.83 27.05
C ILE A 36 -18.73 -3.90 28.12
N ILE A 37 -18.41 -5.12 27.72
CA ILE A 37 -18.37 -6.32 28.57
C ILE A 37 -16.92 -6.62 28.94
N TYR A 38 -16.62 -6.62 30.24
CA TYR A 38 -15.27 -6.82 30.75
C TYR A 38 -14.98 -8.29 31.09
N VAL A 39 -13.77 -8.74 30.77
CA VAL A 39 -13.24 -10.08 31.09
C VAL A 39 -11.92 -9.95 31.83
N ASP A 40 -11.77 -10.64 32.96
CA ASP A 40 -10.54 -10.66 33.76
C ASP A 40 -10.41 -12.01 34.51
N ALA A 41 -9.45 -12.84 34.08
CA ALA A 41 -9.17 -14.12 34.72
C ALA A 41 -8.57 -13.99 36.14
N LEU A 42 -7.91 -12.87 36.48
CA LEU A 42 -7.25 -12.65 37.77
C LEU A 42 -8.24 -12.24 38.87
N SER A 43 -9.34 -11.59 38.51
CA SER A 43 -10.45 -11.26 39.43
C SER A 43 -11.25 -12.49 39.89
N CYS A 44 -11.02 -13.66 39.30
CA CYS A 44 -11.81 -14.86 39.54
C CYS A 44 -11.29 -15.78 40.65
N SER A 45 -12.16 -16.03 41.63
CA SER A 45 -11.92 -16.97 42.74
C SER A 45 -12.87 -18.18 42.61
N PRO A 46 -12.45 -19.41 42.94
CA PRO A 46 -13.30 -20.61 42.89
C PRO A 46 -14.51 -20.61 43.85
N THR A 47 -14.75 -19.51 44.56
CA THR A 47 -15.94 -19.28 45.42
C THR A 47 -16.73 -18.02 45.06
N SER A 48 -16.35 -17.27 44.01
CA SER A 48 -17.11 -16.11 43.54
C SER A 48 -18.33 -16.54 42.70
N PRO A 49 -19.41 -15.72 42.64
CA PRO A 49 -20.43 -15.85 41.61
C PRO A 49 -19.83 -15.71 40.20
N VAL A 50 -20.54 -16.19 39.19
CA VAL A 50 -20.28 -15.78 37.79
C VAL A 50 -20.39 -14.26 37.72
N GLY A 51 -19.43 -13.60 37.05
CA GLY A 51 -19.46 -12.16 36.83
C GLY A 51 -20.71 -11.72 36.07
N ASP A 52 -21.04 -10.42 36.16
CA ASP A 52 -22.14 -9.82 35.41
C ASP A 52 -21.66 -9.07 34.15
N GLY A 53 -20.35 -9.06 33.88
CA GLY A 53 -19.74 -8.39 32.73
C GLY A 53 -19.39 -6.94 32.97
N SER A 54 -19.79 -6.35 34.10
CA SER A 54 -19.38 -5.00 34.47
C SER A 54 -17.90 -4.94 34.86
N SER A 55 -17.28 -3.76 34.76
CA SER A 55 -15.90 -3.52 35.21
C SER A 55 -15.67 -3.75 36.72
N ALA A 56 -16.74 -3.93 37.51
CA ALA A 56 -16.67 -4.29 38.92
C ALA A 56 -16.77 -5.82 39.17
N PHE A 57 -17.40 -6.56 38.25
CA PHE A 57 -17.58 -8.01 38.31
C PHE A 57 -17.41 -8.64 36.91
N PRO A 58 -16.20 -8.57 36.32
CA PRO A 58 -15.93 -9.06 34.98
C PRO A 58 -16.15 -10.57 34.84
N PHE A 59 -16.36 -11.04 33.62
CA PHE A 59 -16.41 -12.47 33.32
C PHE A 59 -15.03 -13.13 33.47
N CYS A 60 -15.04 -14.43 33.81
CA CYS A 60 -13.82 -15.21 33.99
C CYS A 60 -13.26 -15.81 32.70
N SER A 61 -14.06 -15.84 31.63
CA SER A 61 -13.67 -16.40 30.34
C SER A 61 -14.33 -15.66 29.18
N ILE A 62 -13.60 -15.55 28.08
CA ILE A 62 -14.04 -14.86 26.85
C ILE A 62 -15.25 -15.59 26.23
N SER A 63 -15.32 -16.92 26.37
CA SER A 63 -16.48 -17.70 25.90
C SER A 63 -17.76 -17.42 26.70
N GLU A 64 -17.66 -17.14 28.00
CA GLU A 64 -18.83 -16.77 28.80
C GLU A 64 -19.32 -15.36 28.47
N SER A 65 -18.41 -14.40 28.23
CA SER A 65 -18.79 -13.05 27.80
C SER A 65 -19.44 -13.03 26.41
N ILE A 66 -18.93 -13.79 25.44
CA ILE A 66 -19.58 -13.92 24.12
C ILE A 66 -20.99 -14.51 24.26
N LEU A 67 -21.19 -15.52 25.12
CA LEU A 67 -22.52 -16.09 25.37
C LEU A 67 -23.48 -15.14 26.12
N ALA A 68 -22.96 -14.10 26.77
CA ALA A 68 -23.73 -13.06 27.43
C ALA A 68 -23.98 -11.83 26.55
N SER A 69 -23.13 -11.61 25.54
CA SER A 69 -23.17 -10.46 24.63
C SER A 69 -24.29 -10.51 23.59
N SER A 70 -24.59 -9.34 23.04
CA SER A 70 -25.48 -9.10 21.91
C SER A 70 -24.68 -8.74 20.65
N SER A 71 -25.37 -8.74 19.50
CA SER A 71 -24.76 -8.37 18.22
C SER A 71 -24.38 -6.88 18.21
N GLY A 72 -23.10 -6.58 18.06
CA GLY A 72 -22.55 -5.22 18.07
C GLY A 72 -21.95 -4.75 19.40
N ASP A 73 -21.92 -5.59 20.44
CA ASP A 73 -21.24 -5.29 21.70
C ASP A 73 -19.71 -5.32 21.57
N THR A 74 -19.01 -4.74 22.56
CA THR A 74 -17.54 -4.76 22.66
C THR A 74 -17.10 -5.53 23.89
N ILE A 75 -16.19 -6.50 23.72
CA ILE A 75 -15.59 -7.26 24.82
C ILE A 75 -14.17 -6.73 25.09
N GLU A 76 -13.93 -6.26 26.31
CA GLU A 76 -12.63 -5.79 26.79
C GLU A 76 -11.97 -6.85 27.68
N VAL A 77 -10.87 -7.43 27.22
CA VAL A 77 -10.17 -8.54 27.87
C VAL A 77 -8.89 -8.05 28.53
N ALA A 78 -8.90 -7.99 29.87
CA ALA A 78 -7.76 -7.56 30.68
C ALA A 78 -6.54 -8.50 30.52
N SER A 79 -5.34 -7.94 30.73
CA SER A 79 -4.07 -8.66 30.66
C SER A 79 -4.03 -9.88 31.59
N GLY A 80 -3.60 -11.02 31.08
CA GLY A 80 -3.56 -12.30 31.80
C GLY A 80 -3.64 -13.51 30.86
N THR A 81 -3.47 -14.71 31.40
CA THR A 81 -3.47 -15.95 30.61
C THR A 81 -4.83 -16.65 30.65
N TYR A 82 -5.48 -16.73 29.49
CA TYR A 82 -6.78 -17.37 29.28
C TYR A 82 -6.58 -18.78 28.70
N ASN A 83 -6.75 -19.80 29.55
CA ASN A 83 -6.52 -21.19 29.18
C ASN A 83 -7.74 -21.78 28.45
N LEU A 84 -7.55 -22.23 27.20
CA LEU A 84 -8.62 -22.77 26.37
C LEU A 84 -8.70 -24.30 26.43
N THR A 85 -9.90 -24.84 26.69
CA THR A 85 -10.21 -26.28 26.51
C THR A 85 -10.93 -26.58 25.19
N GLN A 86 -11.29 -25.53 24.44
CA GLN A 86 -11.96 -25.54 23.13
C GLN A 86 -11.74 -24.16 22.48
N SER A 87 -11.90 -24.02 21.16
CA SER A 87 -11.78 -22.72 20.51
C SER A 87 -12.92 -21.78 20.92
N ILE A 88 -12.62 -20.48 20.94
CA ILE A 88 -13.57 -19.39 21.18
C ILE A 88 -14.39 -19.23 19.90
N SER A 89 -15.67 -19.62 19.95
CA SER A 89 -16.59 -19.48 18.83
C SER A 89 -17.29 -18.13 18.85
N ILE A 90 -17.31 -17.42 17.72
CA ILE A 90 -17.90 -16.10 17.53
C ILE A 90 -19.06 -16.22 16.52
N PRO A 91 -20.33 -16.29 17.00
CA PRO A 91 -21.49 -16.61 16.18
C PRO A 91 -22.33 -15.39 15.74
N HIS A 92 -21.95 -14.17 16.14
CA HIS A 92 -22.60 -12.92 15.75
C HIS A 92 -21.57 -11.78 15.72
N SER A 93 -21.94 -10.66 15.07
CA SER A 93 -21.12 -9.45 15.01
C SER A 93 -20.73 -8.96 16.40
N ILE A 94 -19.46 -8.65 16.60
CA ILE A 94 -18.89 -8.30 17.91
C ILE A 94 -17.47 -7.73 17.73
N THR A 95 -17.06 -6.83 18.62
CA THR A 95 -15.65 -6.39 18.72
C THR A 95 -15.01 -7.01 19.96
N ILE A 96 -13.78 -7.54 19.85
CA ILE A 96 -13.06 -8.17 20.97
C ILE A 96 -11.65 -7.60 21.06
N ASN A 97 -11.39 -6.86 22.13
CA ASN A 97 -10.14 -6.18 22.40
C ASN A 97 -9.37 -6.88 23.53
N GLY A 98 -8.12 -7.24 23.27
CA GLY A 98 -7.11 -7.57 24.27
C GLY A 98 -6.46 -6.32 24.84
N ALA A 99 -5.61 -6.49 25.87
CA ALA A 99 -4.98 -5.39 26.60
C ALA A 99 -4.01 -4.51 25.76
N LYS A 100 -3.80 -4.87 24.49
CA LYS A 100 -2.90 -4.23 23.52
C LYS A 100 -3.58 -3.94 22.18
N SER A 101 -4.91 -3.81 22.16
CA SER A 101 -5.69 -3.63 20.92
C SER A 101 -5.25 -2.44 20.04
N THR A 102 -4.64 -1.42 20.63
CA THR A 102 -4.13 -0.22 19.93
C THR A 102 -2.61 -0.24 19.70
N ILE A 103 -1.92 -1.38 19.88
CA ILE A 103 -0.45 -1.46 19.76
C ILE A 103 -0.07 -2.63 18.83
N SER A 104 0.54 -2.30 17.69
CA SER A 104 0.99 -3.26 16.67
C SER A 104 1.85 -4.38 17.26
N ALA A 105 1.59 -5.62 16.83
CA ALA A 105 2.31 -6.80 17.25
C ALA A 105 3.79 -6.77 16.84
N LEU A 106 4.13 -5.99 15.79
CA LEU A 106 5.50 -5.80 15.30
C LEU A 106 6.45 -5.20 16.35
N THR A 107 5.89 -4.43 17.30
CA THR A 107 6.62 -3.74 18.38
C THR A 107 6.53 -4.46 19.74
N ARG A 108 5.81 -5.58 19.80
CA ARG A 108 5.51 -6.32 21.03
C ARG A 108 6.30 -7.63 21.12
N THR A 109 6.32 -8.22 22.30
CA THR A 109 7.03 -9.49 22.56
C THR A 109 6.08 -10.45 23.28
N ALA A 110 5.95 -11.67 22.76
CA ALA A 110 5.09 -12.69 23.33
C ALA A 110 5.43 -13.02 24.79
N GLY A 111 4.42 -13.37 25.58
CA GLY A 111 4.59 -13.79 26.97
C GLY A 111 4.90 -12.67 27.98
N ASP A 112 4.80 -11.38 27.61
CA ASP A 112 4.78 -10.31 28.60
C ASP A 112 3.52 -10.42 29.47
N SER A 113 3.70 -10.27 30.78
CA SER A 113 2.65 -10.14 31.79
C SER A 113 1.60 -9.05 31.55
N SER A 114 1.85 -8.08 30.66
CA SER A 114 0.88 -7.06 30.25
C SER A 114 0.05 -7.42 29.01
N GLU A 115 0.26 -8.61 28.43
CA GLU A 115 -0.51 -9.15 27.30
C GLU A 115 -1.81 -9.84 27.75
N SER A 116 -2.78 -9.90 26.84
CA SER A 116 -3.92 -10.82 26.95
C SER A 116 -3.57 -12.12 26.23
N THR A 117 -2.87 -13.02 26.92
CA THR A 117 -2.38 -14.27 26.34
C THR A 117 -3.49 -15.32 26.27
N ILE A 118 -3.79 -15.81 25.06
CA ILE A 118 -4.69 -16.93 24.80
C ILE A 118 -3.85 -18.21 24.73
N ASP A 119 -3.97 -19.08 25.74
CA ASP A 119 -3.27 -20.36 25.78
C ASP A 119 -4.14 -21.45 25.12
N ALA A 120 -3.86 -21.72 23.85
CA ALA A 120 -4.59 -22.63 22.99
C ALA A 120 -4.04 -24.07 22.97
N ARG A 121 -3.03 -24.39 23.80
CA ARG A 121 -2.33 -25.70 23.83
C ARG A 121 -3.22 -26.87 24.24
N ALA A 122 -4.27 -26.61 25.00
CA ALA A 122 -5.30 -27.60 25.35
C ALA A 122 -6.52 -27.58 24.41
N SER A 123 -6.44 -26.84 23.29
CA SER A 123 -7.47 -26.67 22.26
C SER A 123 -6.96 -27.09 20.88
N SER A 124 -7.86 -27.30 19.92
CA SER A 124 -7.48 -27.45 18.49
C SER A 124 -7.15 -26.11 17.82
N GLY A 125 -7.51 -24.98 18.41
CA GLY A 125 -7.22 -23.64 17.92
C GLY A 125 -7.75 -22.55 18.84
N ALA A 126 -7.44 -21.29 18.58
CA ALA A 126 -7.81 -20.18 19.46
C ALA A 126 -9.21 -19.62 19.16
N PHE A 127 -9.43 -19.07 17.96
CA PHE A 127 -10.69 -18.42 17.58
C PHE A 127 -11.36 -19.09 16.36
N THR A 128 -12.69 -19.12 16.36
CA THR A 128 -13.51 -19.61 15.24
C THR A 128 -14.61 -18.59 14.94
N ILE A 129 -14.47 -17.85 13.83
CA ILE A 129 -15.37 -16.79 13.39
C ILE A 129 -16.39 -17.35 12.41
N THR A 130 -17.68 -17.15 12.69
CA THR A 130 -18.78 -17.66 11.84
C THR A 130 -19.84 -16.59 11.53
N SER A 131 -19.47 -15.31 11.57
CA SER A 131 -20.37 -14.15 11.38
C SER A 131 -19.64 -12.93 10.82
N SER A 132 -20.35 -12.09 10.07
CA SER A 132 -19.86 -10.80 9.55
C SER A 132 -19.74 -9.72 10.63
N ASN A 133 -19.02 -8.63 10.32
CA ASN A 133 -18.77 -7.47 11.20
C ASN A 133 -18.15 -7.92 12.54
N VAL A 134 -16.96 -8.49 12.47
CA VAL A 134 -16.20 -8.99 13.62
C VAL A 134 -14.80 -8.40 13.58
N SER A 135 -14.41 -7.69 14.64
CA SER A 135 -13.05 -7.17 14.81
C SER A 135 -12.41 -7.80 16.05
N ILE A 136 -11.18 -8.31 15.91
CA ILE A 136 -10.42 -8.95 17.00
C ILE A 136 -9.01 -8.39 17.04
N SER A 137 -8.66 -7.78 18.18
CA SER A 137 -7.42 -7.03 18.29
C SER A 137 -6.64 -7.27 19.58
N GLY A 138 -5.31 -7.30 19.51
CA GLY A 138 -4.45 -7.09 20.69
C GLY A 138 -4.17 -8.31 21.56
N PHE A 139 -4.19 -9.54 21.00
CA PHE A 139 -3.93 -10.78 21.73
C PHE A 139 -2.52 -11.35 21.51
N ASP A 140 -2.07 -12.17 22.45
CA ASP A 140 -0.90 -13.05 22.33
C ASP A 140 -1.37 -14.51 22.29
N ILE A 141 -1.38 -15.15 21.13
CA ILE A 141 -1.99 -16.46 20.91
C ILE A 141 -0.90 -17.54 20.88
N LEU A 142 -0.85 -18.33 21.94
CA LEU A 142 0.13 -19.40 22.15
C LEU A 142 -0.47 -20.78 21.84
N GLY A 143 0.07 -21.44 20.81
CA GLY A 143 -0.19 -22.83 20.46
C GLY A 143 0.89 -23.82 20.92
N ASP A 144 0.71 -25.09 20.57
CA ASP A 144 1.75 -26.13 20.57
C ASP A 144 1.48 -27.21 19.49
N GLU A 145 2.16 -28.36 19.62
CA GLU A 145 1.95 -29.60 18.85
C GLU A 145 0.52 -30.18 18.88
N ASN A 146 -0.39 -29.62 19.69
CA ASN A 146 -1.81 -29.95 19.75
C ASN A 146 -2.71 -28.86 19.14
N THR A 147 -2.19 -27.68 18.81
CA THR A 147 -2.92 -26.55 18.24
C THR A 147 -2.76 -26.49 16.71
N ARG A 148 -3.88 -26.46 15.96
CA ARG A 148 -3.91 -26.50 14.49
C ARG A 148 -3.96 -25.11 13.85
N PHE A 149 -4.65 -24.16 14.48
CA PHE A 149 -4.85 -22.81 13.95
C PHE A 149 -4.91 -21.75 15.05
N GLY A 150 -4.46 -20.53 14.77
CA GLY A 150 -4.81 -19.35 15.57
C GLY A 150 -6.25 -18.96 15.32
N PHE A 151 -6.54 -18.45 14.13
CA PHE A 151 -7.89 -18.09 13.68
C PHE A 151 -8.41 -19.06 12.61
N SER A 152 -9.71 -19.37 12.69
CA SER A 152 -10.45 -20.08 11.65
C SER A 152 -11.71 -19.29 11.30
N ILE A 153 -11.86 -18.90 10.04
CA ILE A 153 -13.02 -18.18 9.51
C ILE A 153 -13.84 -19.15 8.68
N SER A 154 -15.11 -19.37 9.03
CA SER A 154 -15.97 -20.32 8.33
C SER A 154 -17.46 -19.94 8.39
N GLY A 155 -18.01 -19.56 7.23
CA GLY A 155 -19.37 -19.03 7.13
C GLY A 155 -20.51 -20.03 7.35
N ASN A 156 -20.25 -21.34 7.50
CA ASN A 156 -21.26 -22.34 7.84
C ASN A 156 -22.58 -22.30 7.02
N ASN A 157 -22.51 -22.01 5.70
CA ASN A 157 -23.62 -21.73 4.77
C ASN A 157 -24.15 -20.28 4.71
N ILE A 158 -23.38 -19.30 5.17
CA ILE A 158 -23.65 -17.87 5.09
C ILE A 158 -22.43 -17.19 4.46
N ASN A 159 -22.65 -16.17 3.63
CA ASN A 159 -21.58 -15.25 3.20
C ASN A 159 -21.09 -14.46 4.41
N LEU A 160 -19.78 -14.24 4.49
CA LEU A 160 -19.16 -13.45 5.54
C LEU A 160 -18.64 -12.15 4.95
N SER A 161 -18.64 -11.10 5.76
CA SER A 161 -18.06 -9.83 5.36
C SER A 161 -17.57 -8.99 6.52
N ASN A 162 -16.70 -8.03 6.26
CA ASN A 162 -16.17 -7.07 7.24
C ASN A 162 -15.59 -7.81 8.47
N ILE A 163 -14.51 -8.55 8.25
CA ILE A 163 -13.79 -9.27 9.32
C ILE A 163 -12.40 -8.66 9.43
N GLU A 164 -12.07 -8.16 10.62
CA GLU A 164 -10.80 -7.50 10.92
C GLU A 164 -10.03 -8.31 11.97
N ILE A 165 -8.78 -8.64 11.67
CA ILE A 165 -7.86 -9.33 12.59
C ILE A 165 -6.60 -8.49 12.66
N GLN A 166 -6.43 -7.74 13.75
CA GLN A 166 -5.36 -6.75 13.84
C GLN A 166 -4.50 -6.86 15.11
N ASN A 167 -3.25 -6.43 15.06
CA ASN A 167 -2.40 -6.29 16.26
C ASN A 167 -2.31 -7.58 17.11
N ASN A 168 -2.32 -8.78 16.52
CA ASN A 168 -2.20 -10.05 17.25
C ASN A 168 -0.82 -10.68 17.06
N ILE A 169 -0.28 -11.26 18.13
CA ILE A 169 0.88 -12.15 18.07
C ILE A 169 0.34 -13.59 17.97
N ILE A 170 0.76 -14.38 16.98
CA ILE A 170 0.18 -15.70 16.68
C ILE A 170 1.33 -16.70 16.49
N HIS A 171 1.50 -17.65 17.42
CA HIS A 171 2.68 -18.54 17.39
C HIS A 171 2.50 -19.94 18.00
N GLY A 172 3.34 -20.87 17.53
CA GLY A 172 3.51 -22.20 18.10
C GLY A 172 2.56 -23.29 17.59
N MET A 173 1.74 -23.03 16.57
CA MET A 173 0.78 -24.01 16.04
C MET A 173 1.47 -25.07 15.18
N ALA A 174 1.45 -26.34 15.61
CA ALA A 174 2.16 -27.42 14.92
C ALA A 174 1.44 -28.80 14.97
N LYS A 175 0.10 -28.81 14.95
CA LYS A 175 -0.70 -30.04 15.11
C LYS A 175 -0.72 -30.96 13.89
N LYS A 176 -0.23 -32.18 14.07
CA LYS A 176 -0.39 -33.30 13.13
C LYS A 176 -1.73 -34.02 13.28
N LEU A 177 -2.51 -34.15 12.20
CA LEU A 177 -3.81 -34.86 12.18
C LEU A 177 -3.70 -36.30 11.68
N ASP A 178 -3.06 -36.55 10.52
CA ASP A 178 -2.85 -37.90 9.98
C ASP A 178 -1.55 -38.03 9.13
N GLN A 179 -1.48 -39.01 8.22
CA GLN A 179 -0.37 -39.21 7.28
C GLN A 179 -0.55 -38.48 5.93
N MET A 180 -1.65 -37.77 5.72
CA MET A 180 -2.04 -37.16 4.44
C MET A 180 -2.21 -35.63 4.53
N ARG A 181 -2.57 -35.08 5.69
CA ARG A 181 -2.69 -33.63 5.93
C ARG A 181 -2.00 -33.25 7.24
N THR A 182 -0.88 -32.53 7.12
CA THR A 182 -0.01 -32.12 8.24
C THR A 182 0.16 -30.60 8.31
N THR A 183 -0.74 -29.82 7.74
CA THR A 183 -0.69 -28.35 7.77
C THR A 183 -1.15 -27.79 9.12
N SER A 184 -0.48 -26.72 9.57
CA SER A 184 -0.84 -25.87 10.70
C SER A 184 -0.89 -24.42 10.24
N TRP A 185 -1.76 -23.61 10.85
CA TRP A 185 -2.10 -22.26 10.36
C TRP A 185 -1.92 -21.18 11.44
N GLY A 186 -1.49 -19.98 11.03
CA GLY A 186 -1.76 -18.76 11.82
C GLY A 186 -3.24 -18.37 11.68
N ILE A 187 -3.65 -18.06 10.45
CA ILE A 187 -5.02 -17.70 10.05
C ILE A 187 -5.47 -18.60 8.89
N LEU A 188 -6.70 -19.11 8.96
CA LEU A 188 -7.30 -19.98 7.94
C LEU A 188 -8.74 -19.55 7.65
N THR A 189 -9.06 -19.28 6.38
CA THR A 189 -10.45 -19.28 5.89
C THR A 189 -10.77 -20.68 5.36
N GLU A 190 -11.78 -21.38 5.88
CA GLU A 190 -12.02 -22.78 5.49
C GLU A 190 -12.89 -22.92 4.22
N ALA A 191 -12.32 -23.54 3.17
CA ALA A 191 -13.07 -24.08 2.04
C ALA A 191 -14.03 -25.21 2.47
N LYS A 192 -15.20 -25.25 1.85
CA LYS A 192 -16.33 -26.08 2.28
C LYS A 192 -16.27 -27.52 1.74
N GLY A 193 -16.76 -28.49 2.52
CA GLY A 193 -16.87 -29.88 2.06
C GLY A 193 -17.80 -30.06 0.84
N PRO A 194 -17.72 -31.19 0.12
CA PRO A 194 -18.41 -31.36 -1.17
C PRO A 194 -19.95 -31.44 -1.02
N GLY A 195 -20.66 -30.56 -1.75
CA GLY A 195 -22.12 -30.65 -1.95
C GLY A 195 -22.97 -29.50 -1.39
N PHE A 196 -22.38 -28.37 -1.03
CA PHE A 196 -23.09 -27.18 -0.52
C PHE A 196 -23.06 -26.01 -1.53
N THR A 197 -23.90 -24.99 -1.30
CA THR A 197 -23.89 -23.73 -2.05
C THR A 197 -22.72 -22.84 -1.65
N THR A 198 -22.22 -22.05 -2.60
CA THR A 198 -21.19 -21.03 -2.41
C THR A 198 -21.53 -20.09 -1.25
N ASN A 199 -20.54 -19.86 -0.39
CA ASN A 199 -20.45 -18.64 0.40
C ASN A 199 -19.32 -17.80 -0.22
N THR A 200 -19.31 -16.50 0.02
CA THR A 200 -18.14 -15.65 -0.24
C THR A 200 -17.68 -15.00 1.06
N LEU A 201 -16.39 -14.71 1.15
CA LEU A 201 -15.80 -13.77 2.10
C LEU A 201 -15.36 -12.51 1.33
N ASP A 202 -15.78 -11.35 1.82
CA ASP A 202 -15.63 -10.03 1.18
C ASP A 202 -15.37 -8.99 2.28
N GLY A 203 -14.30 -8.21 2.20
CA GLY A 203 -13.85 -7.30 3.26
C GLY A 203 -13.19 -8.03 4.42
N LEU A 204 -12.19 -8.88 4.14
CA LEU A 204 -11.27 -9.43 5.13
C LEU A 204 -10.04 -8.50 5.27
N HIS A 205 -9.80 -7.93 6.44
CA HIS A 205 -8.64 -7.07 6.70
C HIS A 205 -7.75 -7.70 7.78
N ILE A 206 -6.48 -7.93 7.46
CA ILE A 206 -5.49 -8.54 8.35
C ILE A 206 -4.28 -7.62 8.44
N HIS A 207 -4.08 -6.95 9.58
CA HIS A 207 -2.99 -5.97 9.68
C HIS A 207 -2.31 -5.84 11.05
N GLY A 208 -1.04 -5.42 11.05
CA GLY A 208 -0.27 -5.22 12.28
C GLY A 208 -0.01 -6.49 13.10
N ASN A 209 -0.20 -7.68 12.54
CA ASN A 209 -0.02 -8.96 13.23
C ASN A 209 1.42 -9.48 13.11
N HIS A 210 1.86 -10.32 14.05
CA HIS A 210 3.13 -11.03 14.00
C HIS A 210 2.86 -12.54 14.09
N ILE A 211 3.06 -13.25 12.98
CA ILE A 211 2.73 -14.67 12.81
C ILE A 211 4.03 -15.45 12.67
N TYR A 212 4.35 -16.30 13.65
CA TYR A 212 5.65 -16.99 13.67
C TYR A 212 5.65 -18.37 14.32
N GLU A 213 6.68 -19.19 14.07
CA GLU A 213 6.80 -20.55 14.63
C GLU A 213 5.56 -21.41 14.35
N ILE A 214 5.16 -21.45 13.07
CA ILE A 214 4.05 -22.26 12.57
C ILE A 214 4.61 -23.48 11.84
N GLY A 215 4.11 -24.68 12.15
CA GLY A 215 4.58 -25.94 11.55
C GLY A 215 5.81 -26.55 12.23
N GLY A 216 6.63 -27.28 11.46
CA GLY A 216 7.94 -27.84 11.85
C GLY A 216 7.89 -29.11 12.71
N PHE A 217 6.89 -29.25 13.58
CA PHE A 217 6.78 -30.44 14.44
C PHE A 217 6.33 -31.69 13.66
N ASN A 218 7.14 -32.75 13.70
CA ASN A 218 6.88 -34.02 12.99
C ASN A 218 6.50 -33.80 11.51
N ASP A 219 7.25 -32.97 10.79
CA ASP A 219 7.05 -32.66 9.37
C ASP A 219 5.68 -31.98 9.07
N SER A 220 5.19 -31.18 10.02
CA SER A 220 4.03 -30.31 9.83
C SER A 220 4.41 -29.11 8.97
N ILE A 221 3.65 -28.84 7.91
CA ILE A 221 3.84 -27.65 7.06
C ILE A 221 3.25 -26.44 7.80
N GLY A 222 4.01 -25.36 7.88
CA GLY A 222 3.55 -24.08 8.39
C GLY A 222 2.93 -23.22 7.29
N LEU A 223 1.75 -22.65 7.57
CA LEU A 223 1.09 -21.67 6.72
C LEU A 223 0.71 -20.45 7.58
N GLY A 224 1.22 -19.26 7.26
CA GLY A 224 0.93 -18.05 8.05
C GLY A 224 -0.54 -17.65 7.91
N ILE A 225 -0.96 -17.29 6.70
CA ILE A 225 -2.34 -17.03 6.29
C ILE A 225 -2.69 -17.96 5.13
N SER A 226 -3.86 -18.60 5.19
CA SER A 226 -4.38 -19.48 4.13
C SER A 226 -5.78 -19.02 3.72
N LEU A 227 -5.89 -18.51 2.49
CA LEU A 227 -7.10 -17.98 1.88
C LEU A 227 -7.78 -19.02 0.96
N HIS A 228 -9.12 -19.03 1.04
CA HIS A 228 -10.06 -19.85 0.27
C HIS A 228 -11.45 -19.17 0.29
N GLU A 229 -12.25 -19.30 -0.78
CA GLU A 229 -13.59 -18.68 -0.90
C GLU A 229 -13.64 -17.14 -0.71
N VAL A 230 -12.51 -16.43 -0.88
CA VAL A 230 -12.40 -14.95 -0.81
C VAL A 230 -12.69 -14.34 -2.18
N VAL A 231 -13.79 -13.59 -2.32
CA VAL A 231 -14.27 -13.11 -3.63
C VAL A 231 -14.87 -11.71 -3.51
N SER A 232 -14.31 -10.76 -4.26
CA SER A 232 -14.88 -9.43 -4.45
C SER A 232 -14.85 -8.96 -5.91
N GLU A 233 -15.72 -8.01 -6.24
CA GLU A 233 -15.71 -7.29 -7.52
C GLU A 233 -14.79 -6.06 -7.50
N GLN A 234 -14.29 -5.65 -6.33
CA GLN A 234 -13.38 -4.51 -6.15
C GLN A 234 -11.92 -4.98 -5.96
N ILE A 235 -10.97 -4.13 -6.37
CA ILE A 235 -9.57 -4.23 -5.90
C ILE A 235 -9.58 -3.99 -4.39
N ASP A 236 -8.74 -4.71 -3.63
CA ASP A 236 -8.68 -4.77 -2.15
C ASP A 236 -9.95 -5.29 -1.44
N GLY A 237 -11.08 -5.34 -2.14
CA GLY A 237 -12.38 -5.67 -1.56
C GLY A 237 -12.50 -7.10 -1.04
N GLY A 238 -11.70 -8.06 -1.52
CA GLY A 238 -11.76 -9.46 -1.10
C GLY A 238 -11.04 -9.66 0.23
N ALA A 239 -9.71 -9.51 0.18
CA ALA A 239 -8.87 -9.50 1.37
C ALA A 239 -7.70 -8.52 1.23
N LEU A 240 -7.55 -7.63 2.21
CA LEU A 240 -6.38 -6.77 2.37
C LEU A 240 -5.50 -7.32 3.49
N ILE A 241 -4.27 -7.68 3.16
CA ILE A 241 -3.26 -8.21 4.09
C ILE A 241 -2.10 -7.21 4.10
N GLU A 242 -1.95 -6.44 5.17
CA GLU A 242 -0.93 -5.40 5.21
C GLU A 242 -0.22 -5.20 6.55
N ASN A 243 1.03 -4.71 6.54
CA ASN A 243 1.77 -4.39 7.76
C ASN A 243 1.88 -5.57 8.77
N ASN A 244 1.95 -6.82 8.30
CA ASN A 244 2.14 -8.01 9.14
C ASN A 244 3.58 -8.52 9.04
N ARG A 245 4.10 -9.17 10.09
CA ARG A 245 5.39 -9.88 10.05
C ARG A 245 5.18 -11.39 10.09
N PHE A 246 5.80 -12.08 9.16
CA PHE A 246 5.93 -13.53 9.11
C PHE A 246 7.35 -13.92 9.52
N SER A 247 7.51 -14.89 10.41
CA SER A 247 8.85 -15.34 10.83
C SER A 247 8.89 -16.82 11.16
N ASN A 248 9.95 -17.55 10.80
CA ASN A 248 10.11 -18.97 11.17
C ASN A 248 8.86 -19.82 10.84
N ILE A 249 8.38 -19.73 9.59
CA ILE A 249 7.27 -20.56 9.09
C ILE A 249 7.87 -21.79 8.44
N HIS A 250 7.66 -22.95 9.05
CA HIS A 250 8.48 -24.14 8.80
C HIS A 250 7.99 -25.01 7.64
N ASP A 251 8.94 -25.54 6.88
CA ASP A 251 8.73 -26.61 5.91
C ASP A 251 8.16 -27.89 6.54
N GLY A 252 7.47 -28.70 5.72
CA GLY A 252 6.97 -30.01 6.12
C GLY A 252 6.85 -31.01 4.96
N LEU A 253 5.98 -32.02 5.13
CA LEU A 253 5.77 -33.09 4.15
C LEU A 253 4.30 -33.23 3.71
N TRP A 254 3.97 -32.88 2.47
CA TRP A 254 2.69 -33.23 1.84
C TRP A 254 2.82 -34.59 1.14
N LEU A 255 2.06 -35.60 1.58
CA LEU A 255 2.10 -36.96 1.03
C LEU A 255 3.51 -37.62 0.97
N GLY A 256 4.46 -37.11 1.76
CA GLY A 256 5.87 -37.57 1.76
C GLY A 256 6.78 -36.84 0.77
N VAL A 257 6.33 -35.75 0.16
CA VAL A 257 7.12 -34.81 -0.64
C VAL A 257 7.45 -33.59 0.24
N ASN A 258 8.69 -33.10 0.20
CA ASN A 258 9.05 -31.83 0.85
C ASN A 258 8.17 -30.70 0.31
N THR A 259 7.56 -29.94 1.20
CA THR A 259 6.65 -28.84 0.86
C THR A 259 7.06 -27.63 1.71
N PRO A 260 7.31 -26.47 1.09
CA PRO A 260 7.81 -25.32 1.82
C PRO A 260 6.76 -24.76 2.79
N GLY A 261 7.24 -24.11 3.85
CA GLY A 261 6.41 -23.22 4.67
C GLY A 261 6.10 -21.94 3.88
N MET A 262 4.85 -21.43 3.99
CA MET A 262 4.37 -20.29 3.21
C MET A 262 3.77 -19.20 4.11
N GLY A 263 4.14 -17.93 3.89
CA GLY A 263 3.68 -16.80 4.70
C GLY A 263 2.21 -16.50 4.43
N VAL A 264 1.88 -16.23 3.18
CA VAL A 264 0.50 -16.13 2.68
C VAL A 264 0.30 -17.14 1.55
N VAL A 265 -0.76 -17.94 1.61
CA VAL A 265 -1.18 -18.81 0.50
C VAL A 265 -2.64 -18.54 0.15
N ALA A 266 -2.93 -18.45 -1.14
CA ALA A 266 -4.29 -18.43 -1.67
C ALA A 266 -4.39 -19.54 -2.72
N GLN A 267 -5.31 -20.49 -2.56
CA GLN A 267 -5.45 -21.64 -3.48
C GLN A 267 -6.92 -21.94 -3.83
N GLU A 268 -7.19 -22.11 -5.13
CA GLU A 268 -8.51 -22.52 -5.63
C GLU A 268 -8.54 -24.04 -5.92
N GLU A 269 -9.35 -24.79 -5.18
CA GLU A 269 -9.54 -26.25 -5.33
C GLU A 269 -10.60 -26.60 -6.41
N ILE A 270 -10.62 -25.91 -7.56
CA ILE A 270 -11.67 -26.04 -8.61
C ILE A 270 -12.02 -27.49 -9.00
N ALA A 271 -11.05 -28.41 -8.99
CA ALA A 271 -11.27 -29.83 -9.31
C ALA A 271 -12.04 -30.62 -8.23
N ILE A 272 -12.05 -30.14 -6.98
CA ILE A 272 -12.74 -30.73 -5.83
C ILE A 272 -14.02 -29.91 -5.52
N TYR A 273 -13.92 -28.58 -5.63
CA TYR A 273 -14.98 -27.60 -5.42
C TYR A 273 -15.15 -26.73 -6.67
N PRO A 274 -16.02 -27.10 -7.63
CA PRO A 274 -16.19 -26.39 -8.92
C PRO A 274 -16.73 -24.95 -8.87
N THR A 275 -16.75 -24.35 -7.68
CA THR A 275 -17.20 -22.99 -7.40
C THR A 275 -16.30 -22.28 -6.40
N ASP A 276 -15.11 -22.82 -6.13
CA ASP A 276 -14.05 -22.14 -5.39
C ASP A 276 -13.32 -21.23 -6.38
N TYR A 277 -13.38 -19.93 -6.11
CA TYR A 277 -12.82 -18.84 -6.91
C TYR A 277 -12.20 -17.86 -5.93
N GLN A 278 -11.13 -17.17 -6.36
CA GLN A 278 -10.53 -16.10 -5.55
C GLN A 278 -10.33 -14.81 -6.35
N SER A 279 -10.73 -13.68 -5.75
CA SER A 279 -10.56 -12.34 -6.35
C SER A 279 -10.52 -11.21 -5.32
N GLY A 280 -9.86 -10.10 -5.68
CA GLY A 280 -9.74 -8.91 -4.83
C GLY A 280 -8.80 -9.11 -3.64
N ILE A 281 -7.74 -9.91 -3.79
CA ILE A 281 -6.76 -10.18 -2.75
C ILE A 281 -5.55 -9.25 -2.95
N THR A 282 -5.20 -8.50 -1.91
CA THR A 282 -4.11 -7.52 -1.91
C THR A 282 -3.15 -7.75 -0.75
N LEU A 283 -1.86 -7.74 -1.06
CA LEU A 283 -0.74 -7.86 -0.14
C LEU A 283 0.11 -6.58 -0.20
N LYS A 284 0.38 -5.95 0.96
CA LYS A 284 1.08 -4.66 1.06
C LYS A 284 1.93 -4.52 2.34
N ASN A 285 3.17 -4.08 2.24
CA ASN A 285 4.05 -3.74 3.39
C ASN A 285 4.16 -4.83 4.50
N ASN A 286 4.09 -6.12 4.15
CA ASN A 286 4.30 -7.24 5.06
C ASN A 286 5.79 -7.65 5.10
N GLU A 287 6.32 -7.93 6.29
CA GLU A 287 7.69 -8.41 6.50
C GLU A 287 7.79 -9.94 6.44
N TYR A 288 8.81 -10.49 5.77
CA TYR A 288 9.06 -11.93 5.66
C TYR A 288 10.48 -12.29 6.13
N ASN A 289 10.61 -13.04 7.23
CA ASN A 289 11.91 -13.46 7.80
C ASN A 289 11.96 -14.98 7.99
N ASP A 290 13.13 -15.61 7.83
CA ASP A 290 13.34 -17.06 8.10
C ASP A 290 12.22 -17.96 7.53
N ILE A 291 11.88 -17.78 6.24
CA ILE A 291 10.75 -18.44 5.59
C ILE A 291 11.06 -18.82 4.14
N SER A 292 10.70 -20.05 3.75
CA SER A 292 10.98 -20.56 2.40
C SER A 292 10.19 -19.82 1.32
N VAL A 293 8.93 -19.44 1.60
CA VAL A 293 8.04 -18.76 0.64
C VAL A 293 7.26 -17.64 1.33
N GLY A 294 7.39 -16.41 0.85
CA GLY A 294 6.68 -15.25 1.39
C GLY A 294 5.19 -15.30 1.06
N ALA A 295 4.89 -15.32 -0.24
CA ALA A 295 3.51 -15.44 -0.75
C ALA A 295 3.40 -16.43 -1.90
N ALA A 296 2.27 -17.16 -1.95
CA ALA A 296 1.90 -18.08 -3.02
C ALA A 296 0.42 -17.90 -3.37
N LEU A 297 0.10 -17.07 -4.36
CA LEU A 297 -1.29 -16.71 -4.70
C LEU A 297 -1.74 -17.30 -6.03
N GLN A 298 -2.82 -18.09 -5.99
CA GLN A 298 -3.62 -18.50 -7.14
C GLN A 298 -4.96 -17.75 -7.11
N VAL A 299 -5.16 -16.82 -8.03
CA VAL A 299 -6.38 -15.99 -8.13
C VAL A 299 -7.01 -16.07 -9.52
N SER A 300 -8.34 -16.03 -9.59
CA SER A 300 -9.12 -16.03 -10.84
C SER A 300 -9.22 -14.65 -11.48
N GLU A 301 -9.34 -13.60 -10.67
CA GLU A 301 -9.43 -12.20 -11.11
C GLU A 301 -8.75 -11.27 -10.09
N ARG A 302 -8.06 -10.22 -10.55
CA ARG A 302 -7.67 -9.03 -9.76
C ARG A 302 -7.02 -9.35 -8.40
N GLY A 303 -5.72 -9.67 -8.42
CA GLY A 303 -4.89 -9.70 -7.21
C GLY A 303 -3.78 -8.66 -7.32
N VAL A 304 -3.49 -7.95 -6.22
CA VAL A 304 -2.43 -6.93 -6.14
C VAL A 304 -1.35 -7.41 -5.16
N PHE A 305 -0.08 -7.27 -5.55
CA PHE A 305 1.06 -7.60 -4.71
C PHE A 305 2.01 -6.40 -4.73
N ASN A 306 2.05 -5.64 -3.63
CA ASN A 306 2.79 -4.39 -3.50
C ASN A 306 3.60 -4.40 -2.19
N GLU A 307 4.57 -5.30 -2.12
CA GLU A 307 5.41 -5.50 -0.93
C GLU A 307 6.67 -4.63 -0.99
N GLN A 308 6.62 -3.46 -0.35
CA GLN A 308 7.75 -2.54 -0.25
C GLN A 308 8.66 -2.90 0.94
N GLY A 309 9.97 -2.69 0.77
CA GLY A 309 10.93 -2.68 1.89
C GLY A 309 11.28 -4.03 2.56
N THR A 310 11.14 -5.17 1.88
CA THR A 310 11.53 -6.48 2.42
C THR A 310 12.79 -7.08 1.81
N ASP A 311 13.55 -7.82 2.63
CA ASP A 311 14.73 -8.56 2.21
C ASP A 311 14.37 -9.86 1.48
N PHE A 312 13.94 -9.71 0.23
CA PHE A 312 13.64 -10.81 -0.68
C PHE A 312 14.87 -11.65 -1.08
N GLN A 313 16.09 -11.34 -0.62
CA GLN A 313 17.28 -12.14 -0.94
C GLN A 313 17.22 -13.57 -0.37
N SER A 314 16.30 -13.83 0.58
CA SER A 314 16.19 -15.12 1.27
C SER A 314 14.82 -15.81 1.16
N VAL A 315 13.87 -15.25 0.41
CA VAL A 315 12.44 -15.66 0.44
C VAL A 315 11.87 -15.78 -0.98
N ASP A 316 11.38 -16.96 -1.36
CA ASP A 316 10.72 -17.14 -2.67
C ASP A 316 9.31 -16.51 -2.68
N VAL A 317 8.87 -15.96 -3.81
CA VAL A 317 7.49 -15.46 -4.03
C VAL A 317 6.91 -16.03 -5.32
N TYR A 318 5.66 -16.52 -5.27
CA TYR A 318 4.96 -17.11 -6.41
C TYR A 318 3.60 -16.43 -6.64
N LEU A 319 3.45 -15.73 -7.78
CA LEU A 319 2.15 -15.20 -8.21
C LEU A 319 1.65 -15.95 -9.47
N ILE A 320 0.49 -16.58 -9.38
CA ILE A 320 -0.16 -17.26 -10.52
C ILE A 320 -1.56 -16.69 -10.72
N ASN A 321 -1.66 -15.61 -11.49
CA ASN A 321 -2.94 -15.08 -11.98
C ASN A 321 -3.48 -15.99 -13.09
N ILE A 322 -4.60 -16.68 -12.86
CA ILE A 322 -5.18 -17.64 -13.80
C ILE A 322 -6.55 -17.16 -14.26
N ASN A 323 -6.61 -16.58 -15.46
CA ASN A 323 -7.88 -16.27 -16.12
C ASN A 323 -8.75 -17.54 -16.37
N PHE A 324 -9.63 -17.82 -15.41
CA PHE A 324 -10.87 -18.61 -15.47
C PHE A 324 -10.89 -20.09 -15.89
N THR A 325 -9.79 -20.75 -16.28
CA THR A 325 -9.93 -22.08 -16.93
C THR A 325 -8.97 -23.22 -16.57
N THR A 326 -8.02 -23.09 -15.62
CA THR A 326 -7.12 -24.22 -15.27
C THR A 326 -6.83 -24.37 -13.77
N THR A 327 -7.17 -25.53 -13.22
CA THR A 327 -6.76 -25.95 -11.87
C THR A 327 -5.26 -26.28 -11.82
N VAL A 328 -4.55 -25.81 -10.80
CA VAL A 328 -3.20 -26.30 -10.47
C VAL A 328 -3.28 -27.73 -9.94
N ASN A 329 -2.45 -28.64 -10.46
CA ASN A 329 -2.44 -30.04 -10.04
C ASN A 329 -1.34 -30.25 -8.98
N GLU A 330 -1.75 -30.42 -7.71
CA GLU A 330 -0.89 -30.64 -6.53
C GLU A 330 0.25 -31.65 -6.74
N ASN A 331 0.04 -32.67 -7.58
CA ASN A 331 1.04 -33.72 -7.86
C ASN A 331 2.28 -33.20 -8.62
N ASN A 332 2.18 -32.00 -9.21
CA ASN A 332 3.26 -31.35 -9.95
C ASN A 332 3.89 -30.18 -9.17
N LEU A 333 3.71 -30.08 -7.84
CA LEU A 333 4.43 -29.09 -7.02
C LEU A 333 5.93 -29.42 -6.83
N GLY A 334 6.36 -30.63 -7.18
CA GLY A 334 7.75 -31.10 -7.05
C GLY A 334 8.85 -30.32 -7.79
N PRO A 335 8.63 -29.61 -8.92
CA PRO A 335 9.65 -28.78 -9.57
C PRO A 335 9.83 -27.39 -8.95
N PHE A 336 8.85 -26.91 -8.16
CA PHE A 336 8.93 -25.61 -7.48
C PHE A 336 9.77 -25.67 -6.19
N ALA A 337 10.21 -26.87 -5.79
CA ALA A 337 11.15 -27.05 -4.70
C ALA A 337 12.60 -27.00 -5.23
N LYS A 338 13.25 -25.84 -5.04
CA LYS A 338 14.59 -25.41 -5.48
C LYS A 338 14.68 -24.72 -6.86
N ILE A 339 14.59 -23.39 -6.86
CA ILE A 339 15.69 -22.52 -7.32
C ILE A 339 15.76 -21.35 -6.34
N THR A 340 16.88 -21.22 -5.61
CA THR A 340 17.14 -20.07 -4.72
C THR A 340 17.50 -18.83 -5.55
N GLU A 341 17.05 -17.65 -5.10
CA GLU A 341 17.42 -16.31 -5.58
C GLU A 341 17.07 -16.02 -7.06
N LYS A 342 15.87 -15.46 -7.33
CA LYS A 342 15.63 -14.58 -8.50
C LYS A 342 14.22 -13.96 -8.50
N ASN A 343 14.16 -12.63 -8.57
CA ASN A 343 12.93 -11.86 -8.82
C ASN A 343 12.85 -11.47 -10.31
N ILE A 344 11.65 -11.56 -10.89
CA ILE A 344 11.34 -11.16 -12.27
C ILE A 344 9.97 -10.50 -12.27
N THR A 345 9.87 -9.19 -12.50
CA THR A 345 8.56 -8.51 -12.57
C THR A 345 7.92 -8.75 -13.95
N TYR A 346 6.63 -9.13 -14.00
CA TYR A 346 5.92 -9.33 -15.28
C TYR A 346 4.53 -8.69 -15.31
N ASN A 347 4.36 -7.62 -16.11
CA ASN A 347 3.11 -6.89 -16.23
C ASN A 347 2.15 -7.52 -17.26
N ILE A 348 1.03 -8.08 -16.79
CA ILE A 348 -0.17 -8.32 -17.61
C ILE A 348 -1.25 -7.34 -17.13
N ASP A 349 -1.70 -6.41 -17.98
CA ASP A 349 -2.87 -5.54 -17.76
C ASP A 349 -3.12 -5.19 -16.27
N GLU A 350 -2.28 -4.30 -15.71
CA GLU A 350 -2.31 -3.82 -14.31
C GLU A 350 -1.93 -4.85 -13.22
N SER A 351 -1.37 -6.02 -13.56
CA SER A 351 -0.90 -7.03 -12.59
C SER A 351 0.55 -7.45 -12.82
N SER A 352 1.41 -7.30 -11.80
CA SER A 352 2.82 -7.74 -11.82
C SER A 352 2.98 -9.15 -11.22
N ALA A 353 3.43 -10.13 -12.01
CA ALA A 353 3.68 -11.50 -11.55
C ALA A 353 5.17 -11.83 -11.44
N TYR A 354 5.57 -12.60 -10.43
CA TYR A 354 6.96 -12.97 -10.18
C TYR A 354 7.25 -14.46 -10.48
N PHE A 355 8.39 -14.71 -11.14
CA PHE A 355 8.84 -16.03 -11.57
C PHE A 355 10.33 -16.26 -11.21
N ALA A 356 10.72 -17.51 -10.97
CA ALA A 356 12.10 -17.90 -10.64
C ALA A 356 13.02 -18.11 -11.88
N SER A 357 12.53 -17.89 -13.09
CA SER A 357 13.26 -18.05 -14.37
C SER A 357 12.53 -17.30 -15.49
N PRO A 358 13.20 -16.45 -16.31
CA PRO A 358 12.53 -15.74 -17.40
C PRO A 358 12.06 -16.72 -18.48
N THR A 359 12.81 -17.80 -18.72
CA THR A 359 12.40 -18.89 -19.61
C THR A 359 11.09 -19.52 -19.18
N LEU A 360 10.92 -19.81 -17.88
CA LEU A 360 9.68 -20.39 -17.38
C LEU A 360 8.52 -19.38 -17.52
N ALA A 361 8.74 -18.12 -17.16
CA ALA A 361 7.78 -17.01 -17.29
C ALA A 361 7.25 -16.87 -18.73
N ILE A 362 8.18 -16.76 -19.69
CA ILE A 362 7.87 -16.62 -21.12
C ILE A 362 7.17 -17.89 -21.63
N SER A 363 7.68 -19.08 -21.30
CA SER A 363 7.11 -20.34 -21.81
C SER A 363 5.66 -20.55 -21.37
N GLU A 364 5.31 -20.27 -20.10
CA GLU A 364 3.96 -20.43 -19.59
C GLU A 364 3.03 -19.31 -20.10
N THR A 365 3.52 -18.08 -20.20
CA THR A 365 2.82 -16.96 -20.84
C THR A 365 2.41 -17.28 -22.27
N LEU A 366 3.37 -17.68 -23.11
CA LEU A 366 3.15 -17.98 -24.54
C LEU A 366 2.45 -19.34 -24.77
N ALA A 367 2.44 -20.24 -23.78
CA ALA A 367 1.67 -21.47 -23.83
C ALA A 367 0.19 -21.28 -23.51
N ARG A 368 -0.15 -20.39 -22.57
CA ARG A 368 -1.50 -20.28 -21.98
C ARG A 368 -2.28 -19.07 -22.47
N SER A 369 -1.63 -18.04 -23.00
CA SER A 369 -2.33 -16.86 -23.51
C SER A 369 -3.25 -17.15 -24.70
N LEU A 370 -4.37 -16.42 -24.75
CA LEU A 370 -5.24 -16.30 -25.92
C LEU A 370 -4.96 -15.03 -26.74
N SER A 371 -4.17 -14.10 -26.20
CA SER A 371 -3.64 -12.96 -26.97
C SER A 371 -2.63 -13.46 -28.00
N VAL A 372 -2.58 -12.76 -29.13
CA VAL A 372 -1.49 -12.91 -30.11
C VAL A 372 -0.35 -11.93 -29.85
N ALA A 373 -0.60 -10.90 -29.04
CA ALA A 373 0.31 -9.81 -28.74
C ALA A 373 0.74 -9.81 -27.26
N HIS A 374 2.03 -9.56 -27.01
CA HIS A 374 2.67 -9.59 -25.68
C HIS A 374 3.78 -8.55 -25.57
N THR A 375 3.92 -7.97 -24.38
CA THR A 375 5.09 -7.21 -23.96
C THR A 375 5.68 -7.89 -22.72
N ILE A 376 7.00 -8.03 -22.68
CA ILE A 376 7.73 -8.73 -21.63
C ILE A 376 8.86 -7.79 -21.19
N THR A 377 8.68 -7.15 -20.05
CA THR A 377 9.66 -6.26 -19.44
C THR A 377 10.51 -7.05 -18.46
N LEU A 378 11.83 -6.98 -18.56
CA LEU A 378 12.77 -7.64 -17.67
C LEU A 378 13.42 -6.60 -16.73
N SER A 379 13.40 -6.89 -15.44
CA SER A 379 14.16 -6.13 -14.43
C SER A 379 15.66 -6.40 -14.52
N SER A 380 16.47 -5.48 -14.00
CA SER A 380 17.93 -5.68 -13.88
C SER A 380 18.28 -6.96 -13.10
N GLY A 381 19.41 -7.59 -13.43
CA GLY A 381 19.91 -8.78 -12.72
C GLY A 381 20.63 -9.81 -13.62
N VAL A 382 21.32 -10.77 -12.99
CA VAL A 382 22.11 -11.80 -13.69
C VAL A 382 21.40 -13.16 -13.71
N PHE A 383 21.03 -13.60 -14.91
CA PHE A 383 20.31 -14.82 -15.21
C PHE A 383 21.25 -15.93 -15.65
N ASP A 384 21.49 -16.89 -14.76
CA ASP A 384 22.35 -18.07 -15.01
C ASP A 384 21.59 -19.19 -15.77
N GLU A 385 21.03 -18.83 -16.92
CA GLU A 385 20.25 -19.72 -17.80
C GLU A 385 20.26 -19.24 -19.26
N ASP A 386 19.86 -20.13 -20.17
CA ASP A 386 19.48 -19.75 -21.54
C ASP A 386 18.04 -19.20 -21.55
N LEU A 387 17.81 -18.05 -22.22
CA LEU A 387 16.48 -17.46 -22.41
C LEU A 387 15.74 -18.15 -23.58
N LEU A 388 14.87 -19.12 -23.28
CA LEU A 388 14.15 -19.90 -24.29
C LEU A 388 12.74 -19.36 -24.55
N ILE A 389 12.56 -18.75 -25.72
CA ILE A 389 11.29 -18.24 -26.23
C ILE A 389 10.75 -19.26 -27.24
N SER A 390 9.78 -20.09 -26.82
CA SER A 390 9.22 -21.18 -27.66
C SER A 390 7.69 -21.09 -27.78
N PRO A 391 7.16 -20.29 -28.73
CA PRO A 391 5.72 -20.10 -28.89
C PRO A 391 4.98 -21.38 -29.28
N THR A 392 3.89 -21.68 -28.56
CA THR A 392 3.06 -22.87 -28.84
C THR A 392 1.95 -22.62 -29.88
N ARG A 393 1.84 -21.38 -30.37
CA ARG A 393 0.85 -20.90 -31.34
C ARG A 393 1.46 -19.77 -32.18
N GLN A 394 0.73 -19.34 -33.22
CA GLN A 394 1.08 -18.15 -33.99
C GLN A 394 1.00 -16.89 -33.11
N LEU A 395 2.07 -16.09 -33.10
CA LEU A 395 2.16 -14.78 -32.45
C LEU A 395 2.17 -13.65 -33.47
N SER A 396 1.65 -12.50 -33.07
CA SER A 396 1.64 -11.24 -33.80
C SER A 396 1.83 -10.10 -32.80
N ASN A 397 3.01 -9.48 -32.79
CA ASN A 397 3.49 -8.45 -31.85
C ASN A 397 4.05 -9.06 -30.54
N LEU A 398 5.35 -9.32 -30.49
CA LEU A 398 6.07 -9.62 -29.24
C LEU A 398 7.13 -8.55 -29.02
N LEU A 399 7.05 -7.82 -27.90
CA LEU A 399 8.12 -6.95 -27.42
C LEU A 399 8.77 -7.62 -26.21
N ILE A 400 10.10 -7.76 -26.23
CA ILE A 400 10.91 -8.06 -25.05
C ILE A 400 11.83 -6.86 -24.84
N THR A 401 11.74 -6.25 -23.66
CA THR A 401 12.39 -4.98 -23.32
C THR A 401 12.78 -5.00 -21.84
N THR A 402 13.35 -3.92 -21.32
CA THR A 402 13.82 -3.77 -19.94
C THR A 402 13.01 -2.73 -19.18
N THR A 403 13.16 -2.67 -17.85
CA THR A 403 12.72 -1.49 -17.08
C THR A 403 13.61 -0.29 -17.43
N GLU A 404 13.17 0.93 -17.09
CA GLU A 404 14.09 2.06 -16.88
C GLU A 404 15.25 1.60 -15.97
N ASN A 405 16.47 2.03 -16.30
CA ASN A 405 17.75 1.57 -15.77
C ASN A 405 17.97 0.03 -15.68
N GLY A 406 17.18 -0.79 -16.39
CA GLY A 406 17.25 -2.24 -16.33
C GLY A 406 18.34 -2.82 -17.23
N ASN A 407 19.39 -3.42 -16.65
CA ASN A 407 20.42 -4.17 -17.41
C ASN A 407 20.37 -5.69 -17.12
N PRO A 408 19.37 -6.43 -17.64
CA PRO A 408 19.29 -7.88 -17.50
C PRO A 408 20.42 -8.57 -18.29
N THR A 409 21.24 -9.32 -17.57
CA THR A 409 22.42 -10.01 -18.10
C THR A 409 22.22 -11.52 -18.10
N PHE A 410 22.26 -12.16 -19.27
CA PHE A 410 22.15 -13.62 -19.42
C PHE A 410 23.54 -14.26 -19.58
N THR A 411 23.87 -15.25 -18.74
CA THR A 411 25.16 -15.97 -18.83
C THR A 411 25.12 -17.11 -19.87
N GLY A 412 23.94 -17.69 -20.06
CA GLY A 412 23.60 -18.51 -21.21
C GLY A 412 23.37 -17.66 -22.46
N GLY A 413 22.60 -18.16 -23.43
CA GLY A 413 22.21 -17.45 -24.65
C GLY A 413 20.70 -17.26 -24.79
N ILE A 414 20.28 -16.50 -25.79
CA ILE A 414 18.87 -16.31 -26.15
C ILE A 414 18.50 -17.29 -27.28
N HIS A 415 17.38 -18.00 -27.14
CA HIS A 415 16.89 -18.99 -28.10
C HIS A 415 15.43 -18.73 -28.47
N LEU A 416 15.19 -18.16 -29.65
CA LEU A 416 13.84 -17.95 -30.20
C LEU A 416 13.49 -19.11 -31.14
N LEU A 417 12.69 -20.06 -30.66
CA LEU A 417 12.35 -21.30 -31.39
C LEU A 417 10.90 -21.27 -31.90
N GLY A 418 10.73 -20.94 -33.19
CA GLY A 418 9.42 -20.86 -33.85
C GLY A 418 8.98 -22.17 -34.49
N THR A 419 7.95 -22.81 -33.95
CA THR A 419 7.21 -23.90 -34.63
C THR A 419 5.95 -23.42 -35.36
N TYR A 420 5.59 -22.16 -35.15
CA TYR A 420 4.48 -21.44 -35.77
C TYR A 420 5.02 -20.10 -36.30
N GLY A 421 4.36 -19.53 -37.31
CA GLY A 421 4.79 -18.26 -37.89
C GLY A 421 4.80 -17.16 -36.83
N LEU A 422 5.91 -16.43 -36.75
CA LEU A 422 6.10 -15.29 -35.85
C LEU A 422 6.01 -14.00 -36.67
N ASN A 423 5.39 -12.96 -36.13
CA ASN A 423 5.27 -11.67 -36.80
C ASN A 423 5.43 -10.50 -35.83
N ASN A 424 6.16 -9.46 -36.25
CA ASN A 424 6.40 -8.23 -35.49
C ASN A 424 7.04 -8.53 -34.12
N ILE A 425 8.30 -8.95 -34.12
CA ILE A 425 9.05 -9.33 -32.92
C ILE A 425 10.15 -8.28 -32.69
N THR A 426 10.16 -7.64 -31.53
CA THR A 426 11.19 -6.70 -31.09
C THR A 426 11.84 -7.22 -29.82
N ILE A 427 13.17 -7.23 -29.78
CA ILE A 427 13.97 -7.57 -28.60
C ILE A 427 15.00 -6.47 -28.41
N GLU A 428 15.01 -5.85 -27.23
CA GLU A 428 15.84 -4.69 -26.93
C GLU A 428 16.36 -4.67 -25.48
N GLY A 429 17.50 -3.99 -25.26
CA GLY A 429 18.04 -3.66 -23.93
C GLY A 429 18.76 -4.79 -23.19
N LEU A 430 18.99 -5.95 -23.81
CA LEU A 430 19.50 -7.13 -23.08
C LEU A 430 21.03 -7.29 -23.23
N THR A 431 21.68 -7.66 -22.13
CA THR A 431 23.09 -8.05 -22.10
C THR A 431 23.22 -9.58 -22.11
N ILE A 432 24.19 -10.09 -22.89
CA ILE A 432 24.58 -11.51 -22.93
C ILE A 432 26.07 -11.58 -22.58
N GLN A 433 26.43 -12.30 -21.51
CA GLN A 433 27.80 -12.28 -20.98
C GLN A 433 28.20 -13.64 -20.36
N GLY A 434 29.14 -14.36 -21.00
CA GLY A 434 29.90 -15.43 -20.33
C GLY A 434 29.98 -16.78 -21.03
N GLU A 435 30.65 -17.73 -20.36
CA GLU A 435 31.14 -19.00 -20.93
C GLU A 435 30.15 -20.17 -20.88
N ALA A 436 28.92 -19.98 -20.38
CA ALA A 436 28.08 -21.10 -19.90
C ALA A 436 27.64 -22.10 -20.99
N THR A 437 27.41 -21.65 -22.22
CA THR A 437 26.98 -22.48 -23.35
C THR A 437 27.87 -22.30 -24.60
N PRO A 438 28.72 -23.30 -24.94
CA PRO A 438 29.54 -23.22 -26.15
C PRO A 438 28.70 -23.26 -27.43
N GLY A 439 28.69 -22.16 -28.20
CA GLY A 439 28.19 -22.16 -29.58
C GLY A 439 27.69 -20.82 -30.11
N ILE A 440 26.60 -20.31 -29.54
CA ILE A 440 25.84 -19.17 -30.09
C ILE A 440 25.35 -18.28 -28.92
N ALA A 441 25.39 -16.97 -29.07
CA ALA A 441 24.88 -16.01 -28.09
C ALA A 441 23.38 -15.80 -28.25
N PHE A 442 22.90 -15.60 -29.48
CA PHE A 442 21.48 -15.44 -29.78
C PHE A 442 21.11 -16.25 -31.03
N ASN A 443 20.32 -17.31 -30.85
CA ASN A 443 19.86 -18.20 -31.92
C ASN A 443 18.36 -18.04 -32.18
N ILE A 444 18.00 -17.59 -33.38
CA ILE A 444 16.62 -17.53 -33.88
C ILE A 444 16.44 -18.67 -34.88
N ASP A 445 15.59 -19.65 -34.53
CA ASP A 445 15.23 -20.77 -35.40
C ASP A 445 13.70 -20.90 -35.55
N SER A 446 13.13 -20.23 -36.56
CA SER A 446 11.69 -20.30 -36.86
C SER A 446 11.40 -21.16 -38.09
N SER A 447 11.23 -22.45 -37.87
CA SER A 447 10.83 -23.45 -38.89
C SER A 447 9.54 -23.14 -39.67
N ALA A 448 8.72 -22.18 -39.20
CA ALA A 448 7.50 -21.70 -39.84
C ALA A 448 7.60 -20.26 -40.37
N GLY A 449 8.78 -19.65 -40.27
CA GLY A 449 9.08 -18.27 -40.67
C GLY A 449 8.92 -17.25 -39.53
N ILE A 450 9.70 -16.18 -39.60
CA ILE A 450 9.59 -14.99 -38.76
C ILE A 450 9.59 -13.76 -39.67
N SER A 451 8.56 -12.92 -39.57
CA SER A 451 8.47 -11.65 -40.29
C SER A 451 8.51 -10.46 -39.35
N ASP A 452 9.08 -9.36 -39.83
CA ASP A 452 9.13 -8.08 -39.13
C ASP A 452 9.86 -8.23 -37.76
N LEU A 453 11.19 -8.40 -37.82
CA LEU A 453 12.08 -8.63 -36.68
C LEU A 453 12.96 -7.38 -36.44
N THR A 454 12.98 -6.90 -35.20
CA THR A 454 13.87 -5.84 -34.71
C THR A 454 14.71 -6.37 -33.55
N ILE A 455 16.03 -6.13 -33.62
CA ILE A 455 16.99 -6.38 -32.55
C ILE A 455 17.77 -5.07 -32.36
N LYS A 456 17.70 -4.46 -31.18
CA LYS A 456 18.43 -3.20 -30.92
C LYS A 456 18.85 -2.99 -29.47
N ASN A 457 19.85 -2.12 -29.25
CA ASN A 457 20.36 -1.82 -27.91
C ASN A 457 20.76 -3.09 -27.13
N MET A 458 21.45 -4.03 -27.78
CA MET A 458 21.91 -5.28 -27.18
C MET A 458 23.43 -5.25 -26.97
N THR A 459 23.89 -5.75 -25.82
CA THR A 459 25.33 -5.99 -25.57
C THR A 459 25.61 -7.49 -25.59
N ILE A 460 26.49 -7.94 -26.49
CA ILE A 460 26.76 -9.36 -26.73
C ILE A 460 28.26 -9.65 -26.57
N ASN A 461 28.63 -10.19 -25.41
CA ASN A 461 30.02 -10.45 -25.01
C ASN A 461 30.33 -11.96 -25.04
N GLY A 462 31.27 -12.36 -25.91
CA GLY A 462 31.56 -13.78 -26.20
C GLY A 462 32.41 -14.51 -25.15
N GLY A 463 33.30 -13.80 -24.45
CA GLY A 463 34.09 -14.33 -23.33
C GLY A 463 35.17 -15.34 -23.74
N GLY A 464 35.97 -15.06 -24.78
CA GLY A 464 37.16 -15.81 -25.18
C GLY A 464 36.93 -17.24 -25.66
N ASN A 465 35.68 -17.58 -25.99
CA ASN A 465 35.26 -18.91 -26.43
C ASN A 465 34.72 -18.84 -27.87
N THR A 466 34.62 -19.98 -28.57
CA THR A 466 34.19 -20.05 -29.99
C THR A 466 32.69 -19.78 -30.20
N ARG A 467 32.16 -18.73 -29.58
CA ARG A 467 30.76 -18.34 -29.49
C ARG A 467 30.44 -17.38 -30.63
N SER A 468 29.47 -17.74 -31.46
CA SER A 468 28.91 -16.85 -32.48
C SER A 468 27.97 -15.85 -31.81
N GLY A 469 27.78 -14.66 -32.39
CA GLY A 469 26.80 -13.68 -31.91
C GLY A 469 25.36 -14.10 -32.24
N ILE A 470 24.75 -13.41 -33.21
CA ILE A 470 23.38 -13.64 -33.65
C ILE A 470 23.38 -14.59 -34.87
N ILE A 471 22.63 -15.70 -34.77
CA ILE A 471 22.34 -16.60 -35.88
C ILE A 471 20.83 -16.64 -36.10
N ALA A 472 20.36 -16.29 -37.30
CA ALA A 472 18.94 -16.23 -37.61
C ALA A 472 18.55 -17.06 -38.84
N SER A 473 17.49 -17.86 -38.69
CA SER A 473 16.77 -18.57 -39.75
C SER A 473 15.26 -18.25 -39.70
N GLY A 474 14.57 -18.48 -40.82
CA GLY A 474 13.15 -18.22 -41.03
C GLY A 474 12.82 -16.81 -41.50
N LEU A 475 13.82 -15.95 -41.75
CA LEU A 475 13.61 -14.51 -41.96
C LEU A 475 12.71 -14.15 -43.16
N ALA A 476 11.85 -13.17 -42.96
CA ALA A 476 10.93 -12.57 -43.93
C ALA A 476 10.57 -11.13 -43.53
N GLY A 477 9.90 -10.38 -44.40
CA GLY A 477 9.43 -9.02 -44.06
C GLY A 477 10.58 -8.04 -43.84
N SER A 478 10.42 -7.12 -42.89
CA SER A 478 11.46 -6.17 -42.48
C SER A 478 12.37 -6.78 -41.42
N ILE A 479 13.67 -6.61 -41.55
CA ILE A 479 14.68 -7.00 -40.56
C ILE A 479 15.46 -5.74 -40.16
N ILE A 480 15.57 -5.47 -38.87
CA ILE A 480 16.30 -4.34 -38.31
C ILE A 480 17.26 -4.87 -37.24
N VAL A 481 18.53 -4.53 -37.37
CA VAL A 481 19.60 -4.83 -36.41
C VAL A 481 20.39 -3.55 -36.20
N GLU A 482 20.08 -2.82 -35.13
CA GLU A 482 20.64 -1.48 -34.90
C GLU A 482 21.11 -1.24 -33.47
N ASP A 483 22.10 -0.37 -33.28
CA ASP A 483 22.58 0.06 -31.96
C ASP A 483 23.03 -1.12 -31.07
N ASN A 484 23.70 -2.15 -31.62
CA ASN A 484 24.17 -3.31 -30.86
C ASN A 484 25.70 -3.32 -30.72
N ASN A 485 26.18 -3.73 -29.56
CA ASN A 485 27.60 -3.88 -29.26
C ASN A 485 28.00 -5.38 -29.24
N PHE A 486 28.97 -5.76 -30.07
CA PHE A 486 29.44 -7.13 -30.27
C PHE A 486 30.92 -7.24 -29.90
N ASN A 487 31.24 -7.89 -28.78
CA ASN A 487 32.60 -7.98 -28.26
C ASN A 487 33.07 -9.44 -28.11
N ASP A 488 34.34 -9.71 -28.45
CA ASP A 488 35.03 -10.96 -28.10
C ASP A 488 34.31 -12.24 -28.63
N LEU A 489 33.75 -12.14 -29.85
CA LEU A 489 32.99 -13.22 -30.52
C LEU A 489 33.87 -14.05 -31.46
N ASP A 490 34.55 -15.04 -30.88
CA ASP A 490 35.45 -15.99 -31.56
C ASP A 490 34.75 -17.12 -32.34
N GLY A 491 33.42 -17.08 -32.47
CA GLY A 491 32.66 -17.94 -33.38
C GLY A 491 32.81 -17.53 -34.86
N PRO A 492 32.33 -18.34 -35.82
CA PRO A 492 32.40 -18.00 -37.25
C PRO A 492 31.57 -16.75 -37.64
N TYR A 493 30.56 -16.38 -36.85
CA TYR A 493 29.61 -15.33 -37.18
C TYR A 493 29.41 -14.37 -36.00
N VAL A 494 29.52 -13.07 -36.26
CA VAL A 494 28.96 -12.02 -35.39
C VAL A 494 27.46 -11.89 -35.64
N TYR A 495 27.08 -11.88 -36.93
CA TYR A 495 25.68 -11.90 -37.39
C TYR A 495 25.55 -12.76 -38.64
N THR A 496 24.52 -13.62 -38.76
CA THR A 496 24.20 -14.30 -40.02
C THR A 496 22.70 -14.50 -40.26
N THR A 497 22.27 -14.27 -41.49
CA THR A 497 20.87 -14.45 -41.95
C THR A 497 20.58 -15.83 -42.56
N THR A 498 21.51 -16.79 -42.51
CA THR A 498 21.28 -18.24 -42.49
C THR A 498 22.62 -18.99 -42.58
N PRO A 499 23.07 -19.71 -41.53
CA PRO A 499 24.46 -20.19 -41.42
C PRO A 499 24.87 -21.26 -42.44
N ASP A 500 23.92 -21.96 -43.06
CA ASP A 500 24.14 -23.02 -44.07
C ASP A 500 23.64 -22.64 -45.49
N GLY A 501 23.09 -21.43 -45.67
CA GLY A 501 22.55 -20.93 -46.96
C GLY A 501 21.36 -21.71 -47.55
N ILE A 502 20.82 -22.72 -46.83
CA ILE A 502 19.61 -23.46 -47.21
C ILE A 502 18.66 -23.47 -46.01
N ASP A 503 17.57 -22.73 -46.14
CA ASP A 503 16.54 -22.63 -45.11
C ASP A 503 15.16 -22.61 -45.74
N SER A 504 14.47 -23.76 -45.68
CA SER A 504 13.12 -23.94 -46.23
C SER A 504 12.01 -23.15 -45.52
N SER A 505 12.32 -22.48 -44.41
CA SER A 505 11.39 -21.64 -43.66
C SER A 505 11.51 -20.15 -43.98
N ALA A 506 12.63 -19.71 -44.57
CA ALA A 506 12.84 -18.33 -44.99
C ALA A 506 11.82 -17.86 -46.04
N GLY A 507 11.35 -16.63 -45.87
CA GLY A 507 10.39 -15.98 -46.75
C GLY A 507 11.03 -15.02 -47.75
N GLN A 508 10.34 -13.90 -47.99
CA GLN A 508 10.84 -12.79 -48.79
C GLN A 508 11.19 -11.65 -47.84
N ILE A 509 12.48 -11.32 -47.72
CA ILE A 509 12.95 -10.13 -47.00
C ILE A 509 12.64 -8.89 -47.85
N SER A 510 11.79 -7.99 -47.34
CA SER A 510 11.44 -6.73 -48.01
C SER A 510 12.45 -5.63 -47.73
N SER A 511 12.98 -5.61 -46.50
CA SER A 511 13.93 -4.62 -46.00
C SER A 511 14.88 -5.30 -45.02
N LEU A 512 16.16 -4.96 -45.08
CA LEU A 512 17.14 -5.32 -44.06
C LEU A 512 18.01 -4.11 -43.75
N SER A 513 18.04 -3.65 -42.51
CA SER A 513 19.01 -2.67 -42.02
C SER A 513 19.94 -3.31 -41.01
N PHE A 514 21.24 -3.05 -41.18
CA PHE A 514 22.30 -3.35 -40.23
C PHE A 514 23.05 -2.04 -39.98
N SER A 515 22.74 -1.34 -38.90
CA SER A 515 23.17 0.05 -38.70
C SER A 515 23.61 0.38 -37.27
N ASN A 516 24.54 1.31 -37.08
CA ASN A 516 24.99 1.73 -35.73
C ASN A 516 25.54 0.57 -34.85
N ASN A 517 26.02 -0.52 -35.45
CA ASN A 517 26.58 -1.63 -34.67
C ASN A 517 28.09 -1.45 -34.48
N VAL A 518 28.58 -1.74 -33.28
CA VAL A 518 30.00 -1.79 -32.94
C VAL A 518 30.43 -3.26 -32.87
N ILE A 519 31.49 -3.62 -33.60
CA ILE A 519 32.06 -4.96 -33.62
C ILE A 519 33.55 -4.84 -33.25
N ALA A 520 33.88 -5.20 -32.01
CA ALA A 520 35.24 -5.12 -31.47
C ALA A 520 35.79 -6.49 -31.09
N ASP A 521 37.11 -6.67 -31.26
CA ASP A 521 37.90 -7.84 -30.84
C ASP A 521 37.29 -9.22 -31.21
N SER A 522 36.55 -9.31 -32.33
CA SER A 522 35.71 -10.46 -32.67
C SER A 522 36.16 -11.15 -33.96
N LEU A 523 36.62 -12.41 -33.89
CA LEU A 523 37.08 -13.16 -35.08
C LEU A 523 35.95 -13.53 -36.08
N GLY A 524 34.68 -13.44 -35.66
CA GLY A 524 33.51 -13.73 -36.49
C GLY A 524 33.22 -12.72 -37.60
N SER A 525 32.43 -13.14 -38.59
CA SER A 525 32.03 -12.32 -39.75
C SER A 525 30.54 -11.95 -39.73
N VAL A 526 30.17 -10.89 -40.46
CA VAL A 526 28.77 -10.50 -40.72
C VAL A 526 28.33 -11.07 -42.08
N GLN A 527 27.27 -11.88 -42.11
CA GLN A 527 26.80 -12.57 -43.32
C GLN A 527 25.31 -12.33 -43.60
N ILE A 528 25.04 -11.40 -44.53
CA ILE A 528 23.71 -11.03 -45.02
C ILE A 528 23.45 -11.81 -46.31
N ILE A 529 23.10 -13.09 -46.16
CA ILE A 529 22.85 -14.05 -47.23
C ILE A 529 21.40 -14.58 -47.08
N PRO A 530 20.47 -14.22 -47.97
CA PRO A 530 19.11 -14.75 -47.94
C PRO A 530 19.08 -16.16 -48.55
N ALA A 531 18.50 -17.13 -47.83
CA ALA A 531 18.37 -18.51 -48.33
C ALA A 531 17.45 -18.64 -49.56
N PHE A 532 16.46 -17.73 -49.69
CA PHE A 532 15.56 -17.69 -50.84
C PHE A 532 15.24 -16.26 -51.27
N ASN A 533 15.02 -16.10 -52.59
CA ASN A 533 14.66 -14.85 -53.23
C ASN A 533 15.75 -13.76 -53.09
N LEU A 534 15.36 -12.49 -53.19
CA LEU A 534 16.24 -11.34 -53.33
C LEU A 534 15.82 -10.29 -52.30
N ILE A 535 16.71 -9.86 -51.41
CA ILE A 535 16.44 -8.77 -50.45
C ILE A 535 15.99 -7.54 -51.23
N SER A 536 14.77 -7.03 -50.97
CA SER A 536 14.20 -5.98 -51.82
C SER A 536 14.81 -4.59 -51.58
N SER A 537 15.30 -4.33 -50.36
CA SER A 537 16.15 -3.18 -50.01
C SER A 537 17.07 -3.57 -48.86
N GLY A 538 18.35 -3.24 -48.95
CA GLY A 538 19.35 -3.49 -47.89
C GLY A 538 20.16 -2.23 -47.58
N SER A 539 20.46 -2.02 -46.30
CA SER A 539 21.35 -0.98 -45.78
C SER A 539 22.35 -1.57 -44.81
N VAL A 540 23.62 -1.18 -44.97
CA VAL A 540 24.71 -1.39 -44.01
C VAL A 540 25.33 -0.03 -43.74
N ILE A 541 24.97 0.61 -42.63
CA ILE A 541 25.23 2.05 -42.43
C ILE A 541 25.82 2.33 -41.05
N ASN A 542 26.87 3.14 -40.95
CA ASN A 542 27.39 3.63 -39.66
C ASN A 542 27.77 2.49 -38.69
N ASN A 543 28.45 1.45 -39.18
CA ASN A 543 28.95 0.36 -38.33
C ASN A 543 30.49 0.45 -38.23
N SER A 544 31.03 0.23 -37.03
CA SER A 544 32.47 0.24 -36.78
C SER A 544 32.98 -1.18 -36.52
N PHE A 545 34.08 -1.53 -37.17
CA PHE A 545 34.72 -2.85 -37.09
C PHE A 545 36.21 -2.68 -36.74
N THR A 546 36.57 -3.07 -35.51
CA THR A 546 37.92 -2.89 -34.96
C THR A 546 38.49 -4.22 -34.47
N ASN A 547 39.79 -4.46 -34.68
CA ASN A 547 40.52 -5.66 -34.23
C ASN A 547 39.89 -7.02 -34.63
N SER A 548 39.03 -7.03 -35.66
CA SER A 548 38.04 -8.10 -35.89
C SER A 548 38.24 -8.88 -37.19
N GLY A 549 37.56 -10.01 -37.30
CA GLY A 549 37.56 -10.88 -38.48
C GLY A 549 38.69 -11.92 -38.49
N SER A 550 38.57 -12.89 -39.40
CA SER A 550 39.48 -14.03 -39.47
C SER A 550 39.99 -14.33 -40.88
N ASN A 551 41.25 -14.79 -40.93
CA ASN A 551 41.96 -15.09 -42.17
C ASN A 551 41.16 -16.03 -43.09
N SER A 552 40.90 -15.59 -44.32
CA SER A 552 40.15 -16.27 -45.40
C SER A 552 38.62 -16.10 -45.42
N VAL A 553 38.02 -15.25 -44.57
CA VAL A 553 36.57 -14.93 -44.62
C VAL A 553 36.38 -13.41 -44.68
N PRO A 554 35.64 -12.85 -45.65
CA PRO A 554 35.38 -11.41 -45.69
C PRO A 554 34.66 -10.93 -44.43
N MET A 555 35.01 -9.74 -43.91
CA MET A 555 34.42 -9.22 -42.67
C MET A 555 32.90 -9.06 -42.82
N ILE A 556 32.46 -8.51 -43.95
CA ILE A 556 31.05 -8.43 -44.33
C ILE A 556 30.84 -9.17 -45.65
N SER A 557 29.89 -10.10 -45.68
CA SER A 557 29.45 -10.81 -46.89
C SER A 557 27.96 -10.60 -47.14
N ILE A 558 27.60 -10.00 -48.28
CA ILE A 558 26.22 -9.63 -48.64
C ILE A 558 25.85 -10.28 -49.98
N SER A 559 24.68 -10.90 -50.09
CA SER A 559 24.24 -11.46 -51.38
C SER A 559 22.78 -11.24 -51.74
N ASN A 560 22.49 -11.29 -53.04
CA ASN A 560 21.14 -11.28 -53.62
C ASN A 560 20.28 -10.06 -53.19
N ALA A 561 20.77 -8.84 -53.40
CA ALA A 561 20.03 -7.61 -53.08
C ALA A 561 19.49 -6.89 -54.33
N ALA A 562 18.28 -6.33 -54.26
CA ALA A 562 17.73 -5.49 -55.33
C ALA A 562 18.34 -4.09 -55.29
N VAL A 563 18.30 -3.46 -54.12
CA VAL A 563 18.95 -2.19 -53.80
C VAL A 563 19.78 -2.45 -52.56
N LEU A 564 21.04 -2.04 -52.57
CA LEU A 564 21.97 -2.14 -51.45
C LEU A 564 22.73 -0.82 -51.30
N THR A 565 22.69 -0.27 -50.09
CA THR A 565 23.42 0.94 -49.70
C THR A 565 24.42 0.58 -48.61
N ILE A 566 25.67 1.00 -48.77
CA ILE A 566 26.77 0.80 -47.82
C ILE A 566 27.37 2.18 -47.56
N ASP A 567 27.16 2.76 -46.38
CA ASP A 567 27.45 4.17 -46.10
C ASP A 567 28.08 4.36 -44.70
N TYR A 568 29.11 5.20 -44.54
CA TYR A 568 29.71 5.52 -43.23
C TYR A 568 30.20 4.31 -42.40
N ASN A 569 30.64 3.20 -43.01
CA ASN A 569 31.22 2.09 -42.24
C ASN A 569 32.74 2.25 -42.10
N GLU A 570 33.27 1.88 -40.94
CA GLU A 570 34.69 1.93 -40.60
C GLU A 570 35.24 0.53 -40.45
N LEU A 571 36.27 0.19 -41.24
CA LEU A 571 36.91 -1.12 -41.26
C LEU A 571 38.43 -0.93 -41.16
N HIS A 572 38.99 -1.06 -39.95
CA HIS A 572 40.42 -0.87 -39.69
C HIS A 572 41.00 -1.95 -38.76
N ASN A 573 42.32 -2.18 -38.87
CA ASN A 573 43.06 -3.20 -38.10
C ASN A 573 42.38 -4.60 -38.08
N LEU A 574 41.94 -5.07 -39.25
CA LEU A 574 41.16 -6.32 -39.35
C LEU A 574 42.05 -7.56 -39.51
N GLY A 575 41.65 -8.67 -38.87
CA GLY A 575 42.29 -9.99 -38.98
C GLY A 575 41.99 -10.75 -40.28
N THR A 576 41.31 -10.12 -41.24
CA THR A 576 40.94 -10.67 -42.54
C THR A 576 41.60 -9.91 -43.70
N SER A 577 41.73 -10.57 -44.86
CA SER A 577 42.27 -9.96 -46.08
C SER A 577 41.20 -9.28 -46.95
N VAL A 578 39.90 -9.40 -46.61
CA VAL A 578 38.80 -8.82 -47.40
C VAL A 578 37.83 -8.10 -46.47
N GLY A 579 37.61 -6.80 -46.68
CA GLY A 579 36.64 -6.02 -45.93
C GLY A 579 35.21 -6.43 -46.27
N ILE A 580 34.73 -5.99 -47.44
CA ILE A 580 33.36 -6.22 -47.89
C ILE A 580 33.32 -7.09 -49.17
N SER A 581 32.43 -8.07 -49.18
CA SER A 581 32.14 -8.94 -50.33
C SER A 581 30.67 -8.87 -50.69
N VAL A 582 30.35 -8.43 -51.91
CA VAL A 582 28.99 -8.30 -52.43
C VAL A 582 28.77 -9.24 -53.61
N GLN A 583 27.69 -10.01 -53.59
CA GLN A 583 27.28 -10.89 -54.69
C GLN A 583 25.85 -10.60 -55.15
N ASP A 584 25.63 -10.49 -56.46
CA ASP A 584 24.28 -10.39 -57.05
C ASP A 584 23.44 -9.19 -56.56
N ALA A 585 24.07 -8.06 -56.25
CA ALA A 585 23.40 -6.78 -56.02
C ALA A 585 23.02 -6.11 -57.35
N ARG A 586 21.75 -5.73 -57.55
CA ARG A 586 21.30 -5.09 -58.81
C ARG A 586 21.60 -3.60 -58.86
N TYR A 587 21.28 -2.86 -57.81
CA TYR A 587 21.63 -1.46 -57.62
C TYR A 587 22.46 -1.35 -56.34
N LEU A 588 23.74 -1.01 -56.47
CA LEU A 588 24.68 -0.90 -55.36
C LEU A 588 25.19 0.54 -55.25
N SER A 589 25.07 1.15 -54.08
CA SER A 589 25.72 2.41 -53.72
C SER A 589 26.65 2.17 -52.54
N VAL A 590 27.90 2.61 -52.66
CA VAL A 590 28.94 2.52 -51.64
C VAL A 590 29.53 3.91 -51.46
N SER A 591 29.35 4.52 -50.30
CA SER A 591 29.81 5.88 -50.03
C SER A 591 30.35 6.10 -48.63
N SER A 592 31.21 7.10 -48.45
CA SER A 592 31.61 7.58 -47.12
C SER A 592 32.25 6.53 -46.18
N ASN A 593 32.68 5.36 -46.70
CA ASN A 593 33.26 4.29 -45.88
C ASN A 593 34.78 4.47 -45.77
N ASN A 594 35.35 4.08 -44.63
CA ASN A 594 36.79 4.06 -44.38
C ASN A 594 37.31 2.62 -44.35
N PHE A 595 38.38 2.34 -45.10
CA PHE A 595 39.02 1.03 -45.19
C PHE A 595 40.54 1.14 -45.06
N SER A 596 41.12 0.52 -44.04
CA SER A 596 42.58 0.35 -43.89
C SER A 596 42.98 -1.13 -43.77
N ASP A 597 44.26 -1.44 -43.94
CA ASP A 597 44.89 -2.73 -43.59
C ASP A 597 44.34 -3.98 -44.30
N LEU A 598 43.86 -3.87 -45.55
CA LEU A 598 43.19 -4.97 -46.28
C LEU A 598 43.87 -5.29 -47.62
N ASP A 599 43.94 -6.57 -48.03
CA ASP A 599 44.32 -6.91 -49.41
C ASP A 599 43.25 -6.44 -50.41
N TYR A 600 41.97 -6.58 -50.03
CA TYR A 600 40.80 -6.18 -50.83
C TYR A 600 39.79 -5.42 -49.97
N ALA A 601 39.63 -4.11 -50.20
CA ALA A 601 38.67 -3.32 -49.42
C ALA A 601 37.22 -3.70 -49.75
N ILE A 602 36.82 -3.63 -51.03
CA ILE A 602 35.52 -4.12 -51.48
C ILE A 602 35.58 -4.93 -52.78
N THR A 603 34.93 -6.09 -52.75
CA THR A 603 34.78 -7.00 -53.89
C THR A 603 33.30 -7.13 -54.29
N VAL A 604 33.03 -7.13 -55.60
CA VAL A 604 31.69 -7.28 -56.18
C VAL A 604 31.70 -8.42 -57.20
N SER A 605 30.67 -9.27 -57.18
CA SER A 605 30.52 -10.39 -58.11
C SER A 605 29.08 -10.54 -58.61
N GLU A 606 28.91 -11.15 -59.78
CA GLU A 606 27.61 -11.63 -60.27
C GLU A 606 27.69 -13.13 -60.64
N SER A 607 26.72 -13.92 -60.16
CA SER A 607 26.61 -15.35 -60.46
C SER A 607 26.17 -15.61 -61.89
N ASN A 608 25.44 -14.66 -62.49
CA ASN A 608 24.98 -14.69 -63.86
C ASN A 608 25.14 -13.31 -64.49
N ALA A 609 25.66 -13.26 -65.72
CA ALA A 609 25.95 -12.00 -66.40
C ALA A 609 24.70 -11.13 -66.61
N GLY A 610 24.75 -9.88 -66.14
CA GLY A 610 23.68 -8.89 -66.26
C GLY A 610 22.70 -8.86 -65.09
N ILE A 611 23.08 -9.36 -63.91
CA ILE A 611 22.34 -9.12 -62.67
C ILE A 611 22.54 -7.67 -62.23
N ILE A 612 23.79 -7.20 -62.24
CA ILE A 612 24.15 -5.81 -61.90
C ILE A 612 23.51 -4.86 -62.95
N GLN A 613 22.78 -3.86 -62.46
CA GLN A 613 22.09 -2.82 -63.24
C GLN A 613 22.71 -1.42 -63.06
N SER A 614 23.29 -1.14 -61.88
CA SER A 614 24.11 0.04 -61.62
C SER A 614 24.95 -0.18 -60.35
N THR A 615 26.19 0.32 -60.36
CA THR A 615 27.04 0.36 -59.17
C THR A 615 27.76 1.70 -59.08
N THR A 616 27.79 2.32 -57.91
CA THR A 616 28.46 3.61 -57.65
C THR A 616 29.33 3.54 -56.39
N PHE A 617 30.58 3.96 -56.51
CA PHE A 617 31.52 4.16 -55.40
C PHE A 617 31.92 5.63 -55.33
N ASN A 618 31.47 6.34 -54.29
CA ASN A 618 31.72 7.77 -54.12
C ASN A 618 32.28 8.10 -52.73
N ASP A 619 33.25 9.02 -52.64
CA ASP A 619 33.66 9.62 -51.35
C ASP A 619 34.10 8.59 -50.28
N ASN A 620 34.58 7.40 -50.69
CA ASN A 620 35.17 6.40 -49.78
C ASN A 620 36.68 6.66 -49.59
N SER A 621 37.23 6.30 -48.43
CA SER A 621 38.66 6.30 -48.16
C SER A 621 39.23 4.87 -48.22
N PHE A 622 40.38 4.72 -48.87
CA PHE A 622 41.14 3.48 -48.94
C PHE A 622 42.60 3.80 -48.60
N THR A 623 43.15 3.17 -47.56
CA THR A 623 44.55 3.33 -47.14
C THR A 623 45.18 1.94 -46.91
N ASP A 624 46.49 1.79 -47.13
CA ASP A 624 47.21 0.52 -46.95
C ASP A 624 46.61 -0.71 -47.67
N ILE A 625 46.01 -0.52 -48.86
CA ILE A 625 45.34 -1.61 -49.57
C ILE A 625 46.31 -2.43 -50.44
N GLY A 626 46.49 -3.71 -50.08
CA GLY A 626 47.53 -4.59 -50.63
C GLY A 626 47.35 -5.05 -52.08
N ILE A 627 46.12 -5.17 -52.60
CA ILE A 627 45.84 -5.66 -53.96
C ILE A 627 44.86 -4.77 -54.71
N TYR A 628 43.59 -4.72 -54.31
CA TYR A 628 42.55 -3.91 -54.98
C TYR A 628 41.61 -3.25 -53.98
N ALA A 629 41.55 -1.92 -54.00
CA ALA A 629 40.52 -1.18 -53.26
C ALA A 629 39.11 -1.53 -53.77
N ILE A 630 38.94 -1.61 -55.10
CA ILE A 630 37.65 -1.92 -55.74
C ILE A 630 37.84 -3.03 -56.78
N GLU A 631 37.36 -4.23 -56.49
CA GLU A 631 37.26 -5.32 -57.46
C GLU A 631 35.81 -5.49 -57.93
N VAL A 632 35.56 -5.33 -59.23
CA VAL A 632 34.24 -5.56 -59.86
C VAL A 632 34.37 -6.47 -61.10
N PRO A 633 33.29 -7.18 -61.51
CA PRO A 633 33.35 -8.05 -62.67
C PRO A 633 33.24 -7.24 -63.98
N ILE A 634 33.40 -7.90 -65.13
CA ILE A 634 33.27 -7.25 -66.44
C ILE A 634 31.77 -7.16 -66.83
N VAL A 635 31.10 -6.11 -66.36
CA VAL A 635 29.65 -5.87 -66.54
C VAL A 635 29.39 -5.13 -67.86
N LEU A 636 28.98 -5.86 -68.91
CA LEU A 636 28.82 -5.29 -70.26
C LEU A 636 27.53 -4.45 -70.46
N THR A 637 26.59 -4.47 -69.52
CA THR A 637 25.23 -3.94 -69.69
C THR A 637 24.83 -2.82 -68.73
N ALA A 638 25.65 -2.52 -67.73
CA ALA A 638 25.36 -1.54 -66.68
C ALA A 638 26.55 -0.59 -66.46
N PRO A 639 26.31 0.66 -66.00
CA PRO A 639 27.37 1.53 -65.53
C PRO A 639 27.88 1.06 -64.15
N VAL A 640 29.19 0.89 -64.03
CA VAL A 640 29.89 0.93 -62.75
C VAL A 640 30.68 2.24 -62.73
N VAL A 641 30.42 3.11 -61.75
CA VAL A 641 31.06 4.44 -61.63
C VAL A 641 31.87 4.48 -60.35
N VAL A 642 33.10 4.98 -60.45
CA VAL A 642 34.02 5.21 -59.32
C VAL A 642 34.42 6.67 -59.39
N ASN A 643 34.12 7.49 -58.39
CA ASN A 643 34.33 8.94 -58.41
C ASN A 643 34.60 9.49 -57.00
N GLN A 644 35.43 10.50 -56.84
CA GLN A 644 35.72 11.19 -55.57
C GLN A 644 36.21 10.29 -54.42
N ASN A 645 36.74 9.09 -54.68
CA ASN A 645 37.31 8.27 -53.60
C ASN A 645 38.79 8.67 -53.37
N TRP A 646 39.24 8.57 -52.12
CA TRP A 646 40.65 8.66 -51.72
C TRP A 646 41.28 7.27 -51.76
N PHE A 647 42.53 7.17 -52.22
CA PHE A 647 43.20 5.88 -52.48
C PHE A 647 44.53 5.67 -51.76
N GLY A 648 44.94 6.56 -50.84
CA GLY A 648 46.19 6.39 -50.10
C GLY A 648 47.39 6.21 -51.04
N THR A 649 47.54 7.08 -52.04
CA THR A 649 48.72 7.07 -52.93
C THR A 649 48.93 8.41 -53.62
N THR A 650 50.21 8.75 -53.80
CA THR A 650 50.67 9.89 -54.60
C THR A 650 50.58 9.65 -56.11
N ASN A 651 50.42 8.39 -56.52
CA ASN A 651 50.54 7.96 -57.91
C ASN A 651 49.18 7.61 -58.53
N ILE A 652 48.65 8.55 -59.31
CA ILE A 652 47.42 8.37 -60.11
C ILE A 652 47.44 7.11 -61.03
N THR A 653 48.61 6.55 -61.35
CA THR A 653 48.72 5.30 -62.12
C THR A 653 48.41 4.06 -61.28
N GLU A 654 48.74 4.08 -59.99
CA GLU A 654 48.44 3.01 -59.03
C GLU A 654 46.94 3.00 -58.70
N ILE A 655 46.29 4.16 -58.60
CA ILE A 655 44.83 4.26 -58.48
C ILE A 655 44.10 3.51 -59.60
N TYR A 656 44.55 3.67 -60.86
CA TYR A 656 44.00 2.90 -61.99
C TYR A 656 44.34 1.40 -61.94
N GLY A 657 45.31 0.97 -61.13
CA GLY A 657 45.64 -0.42 -60.84
C GLY A 657 44.83 -1.02 -59.69
N MET A 658 44.49 -0.22 -58.67
CA MET A 658 43.71 -0.60 -57.49
C MET A 658 42.21 -0.80 -57.80
N VAL A 659 41.73 -0.33 -58.95
CA VAL A 659 40.36 -0.53 -59.44
C VAL A 659 40.34 -1.60 -60.54
N GLN A 660 40.00 -2.83 -60.20
CA GLN A 660 39.87 -3.93 -61.17
C GLN A 660 38.45 -3.99 -61.74
N GLY A 661 38.30 -3.94 -63.07
CA GLY A 661 37.02 -4.18 -63.74
C GLY A 661 36.85 -3.33 -65.02
N ASN A 662 35.62 -3.19 -65.50
CA ASN A 662 35.27 -2.26 -66.59
C ASN A 662 34.54 -1.00 -66.09
N THR A 663 35.16 -0.32 -65.12
CA THR A 663 34.61 0.85 -64.44
C THR A 663 34.71 2.14 -65.28
N GLN A 664 33.80 3.08 -65.00
CA GLN A 664 33.89 4.47 -65.41
C GLN A 664 34.53 5.25 -64.26
N ILE A 665 35.85 5.41 -64.32
CA ILE A 665 36.63 6.13 -63.31
C ILE A 665 36.55 7.63 -63.62
N GLY A 666 35.91 8.38 -62.72
CA GLY A 666 35.84 9.84 -62.72
C GLY A 666 37.08 10.48 -62.07
N GLU A 667 36.93 11.69 -61.54
CA GLU A 667 37.99 12.31 -60.74
C GLU A 667 38.14 11.50 -59.44
N GLN A 668 39.36 11.09 -59.08
CA GLN A 668 39.65 10.53 -57.74
C GLN A 668 40.52 11.54 -56.98
N TRP A 669 40.58 11.41 -55.66
CA TRP A 669 41.47 12.20 -54.83
C TRP A 669 42.76 11.42 -54.57
N ASN A 670 43.88 12.13 -54.62
CA ASN A 670 45.22 11.57 -54.47
C ASN A 670 46.17 12.67 -54.00
N SER A 671 47.18 12.32 -53.20
CA SER A 671 48.22 13.25 -52.75
C SER A 671 49.12 13.67 -53.93
N TRP A 672 49.85 14.78 -53.81
CA TRP A 672 50.71 15.26 -54.89
C TRP A 672 51.95 14.36 -55.09
N PRO A 673 52.47 14.19 -56.33
CA PRO A 673 53.54 13.21 -56.60
C PRO A 673 54.89 13.55 -55.94
N GLY A 674 55.39 12.68 -55.05
CA GLY A 674 56.70 12.81 -54.38
C GLY A 674 57.35 11.46 -54.03
N GLU A 675 58.41 11.48 -53.21
CA GLU A 675 58.80 10.29 -52.43
C GLU A 675 57.89 10.22 -51.20
N ASP A 676 57.52 9.02 -50.81
CA ASP A 676 56.72 8.60 -49.65
C ASP A 676 57.64 7.56 -48.94
N THR A 677 57.84 7.65 -47.62
CA THR A 677 58.91 6.91 -46.91
C THR A 677 58.40 5.70 -46.14
N ASP A 678 57.14 5.75 -45.79
CA ASP A 678 56.36 4.92 -44.89
C ASP A 678 55.24 4.19 -45.62
N ASP A 679 55.00 4.53 -46.89
CA ASP A 679 54.07 3.94 -47.85
C ASP A 679 52.58 4.14 -47.47
N ASP A 680 52.26 5.17 -46.67
CA ASP A 680 50.91 5.45 -46.14
C ASP A 680 49.96 6.10 -47.17
N GLY A 681 50.53 6.68 -48.23
CA GLY A 681 49.79 7.33 -49.30
C GLY A 681 49.99 8.83 -49.43
N TRP A 682 50.73 9.48 -48.53
CA TRP A 682 51.10 10.89 -48.62
C TRP A 682 52.60 11.03 -48.91
N ALA A 683 52.95 11.88 -49.88
CA ALA A 683 54.37 12.13 -50.17
C ALA A 683 54.99 12.92 -49.03
N ASN A 684 56.23 12.63 -48.64
CA ASN A 684 57.13 13.31 -47.67
C ASN A 684 57.12 14.87 -47.63
N GLU A 685 56.54 15.55 -48.62
CA GLU A 685 56.37 17.01 -48.67
C GLU A 685 54.93 17.49 -48.36
N PHE A 686 54.02 16.55 -48.11
CA PHE A 686 52.60 16.69 -47.75
C PHE A 686 52.18 15.75 -46.62
N ASP A 687 52.89 14.64 -46.43
CA ASP A 687 52.99 13.80 -45.22
C ASP A 687 53.10 14.71 -43.98
N LEU A 688 52.08 14.61 -43.13
CA LEU A 688 51.96 15.31 -41.86
C LEU A 688 52.68 14.53 -40.75
N CYS A 689 52.81 13.22 -40.90
CA CYS A 689 53.10 12.26 -39.83
C CYS A 689 54.23 11.23 -40.08
N PRO A 690 55.49 11.65 -40.31
CA PRO A 690 56.50 10.76 -40.87
C PRO A 690 56.82 9.51 -40.03
N GLY A 691 56.45 8.35 -40.55
CA GLY A 691 56.56 7.01 -39.96
C GLY A 691 55.22 6.35 -39.61
N TYR A 692 54.09 7.00 -39.92
CA TYR A 692 52.74 6.68 -39.46
C TYR A 692 51.70 7.08 -40.53
N ASN A 693 50.46 6.63 -40.39
CA ASN A 693 49.44 6.80 -41.42
C ASN A 693 48.63 8.09 -41.22
N ASP A 694 48.76 9.04 -42.15
CA ASP A 694 48.11 10.36 -42.15
C ASP A 694 46.57 10.31 -42.21
N ALA A 695 45.97 9.16 -42.55
CA ALA A 695 44.52 8.97 -42.58
C ALA A 695 43.95 8.47 -41.25
N ILE A 696 44.80 8.26 -40.23
CA ILE A 696 44.40 7.93 -38.86
C ILE A 696 44.58 9.19 -38.01
N ASP A 697 43.45 9.83 -37.74
CA ASP A 697 43.29 11.13 -37.09
C ASP A 697 42.01 10.97 -36.24
N ILE A 698 42.16 10.40 -35.03
CA ILE A 698 41.06 9.92 -34.18
C ILE A 698 40.25 11.09 -33.61
N ASP A 699 40.91 12.21 -33.31
CA ASP A 699 40.32 13.44 -32.80
C ASP A 699 39.92 14.42 -33.91
N VAL A 700 40.42 14.25 -35.14
CA VAL A 700 40.09 15.09 -36.29
C VAL A 700 40.57 16.55 -36.12
N ASP A 701 41.61 16.75 -35.30
CA ASP A 701 42.32 18.03 -35.13
C ASP A 701 43.05 18.43 -36.44
N GLY A 702 43.42 17.44 -37.25
CA GLY A 702 44.20 17.58 -38.48
C GLY A 702 45.70 17.30 -38.33
N ILE A 703 46.12 16.76 -37.19
CA ILE A 703 47.42 16.15 -36.90
C ILE A 703 47.20 14.64 -36.70
N PRO A 704 47.74 13.78 -37.56
CA PRO A 704 47.47 12.33 -37.44
C PRO A 704 48.10 11.69 -36.20
N ASP A 705 47.43 10.69 -35.61
CA ASP A 705 47.71 10.12 -34.28
C ASP A 705 49.18 9.77 -34.03
N GLY A 706 49.87 9.24 -35.05
CA GLY A 706 51.21 8.65 -34.88
C GLY A 706 52.32 9.66 -34.57
N CYS A 707 52.06 10.93 -34.83
CA CYS A 707 52.92 12.07 -34.61
C CYS A 707 52.27 13.12 -33.72
N ASP A 708 50.97 12.99 -33.42
CA ASP A 708 50.40 13.72 -32.31
C ASP A 708 50.99 13.24 -30.97
N SER A 709 51.29 14.21 -30.13
CA SER A 709 51.70 14.05 -28.74
C SER A 709 50.55 14.32 -27.76
N LEU A 710 49.40 14.72 -28.29
CA LEU A 710 48.16 15.15 -27.66
C LEU A 710 46.98 14.56 -28.45
N ILE A 711 46.99 13.24 -28.70
CA ILE A 711 45.77 12.53 -29.13
C ILE A 711 44.71 12.85 -28.08
N ASP A 712 43.63 13.50 -28.51
CA ASP A 712 42.66 14.24 -27.69
C ASP A 712 41.28 13.98 -28.30
N ARG A 713 40.78 12.74 -28.14
CA ARG A 713 39.69 12.16 -28.95
C ARG A 713 38.42 13.01 -29.03
N ASP A 714 38.18 13.88 -28.07
CA ASP A 714 37.01 14.77 -28.04
C ASP A 714 37.32 16.26 -28.32
N ASN A 715 38.59 16.68 -28.33
CA ASN A 715 39.11 18.05 -28.51
C ASN A 715 38.94 19.00 -27.30
N ASP A 716 39.28 18.55 -26.08
CA ASP A 716 39.28 19.38 -24.86
C ASP A 716 40.64 20.02 -24.50
N LEU A 717 41.67 19.76 -25.30
CA LEU A 717 43.08 20.16 -25.12
C LEU A 717 43.83 19.38 -24.02
N ILE A 718 43.29 18.27 -23.55
CA ILE A 718 43.93 17.27 -22.69
C ILE A 718 44.12 16.00 -23.52
N SER A 719 45.26 15.33 -23.36
CA SER A 719 45.54 14.11 -24.13
C SER A 719 44.90 12.89 -23.48
N ASP A 720 44.40 11.93 -24.26
CA ASP A 720 43.91 10.59 -23.87
C ASP A 720 44.72 9.88 -22.74
N GLY A 721 46.01 10.18 -22.60
CA GLY A 721 46.89 9.60 -21.57
C GLY A 721 46.93 10.31 -20.22
N GLU A 722 46.42 11.54 -20.12
CA GLU A 722 46.23 12.31 -18.87
C GLU A 722 44.77 12.77 -18.69
N ASP A 723 43.91 12.48 -19.68
CA ASP A 723 42.48 12.75 -19.72
C ASP A 723 41.69 11.66 -18.96
N ASN A 724 40.76 12.09 -18.11
CA ASN A 724 39.84 11.22 -17.39
C ASN A 724 38.48 11.01 -18.09
N CYS A 725 38.21 11.70 -19.20
CA CYS A 725 37.00 11.58 -20.01
C CYS A 725 37.23 11.42 -21.52
N LEU A 726 37.97 10.37 -21.90
CA LEU A 726 38.40 9.89 -23.24
C LEU A 726 37.49 10.04 -24.49
N THR A 727 36.28 10.58 -24.39
CA THR A 727 35.28 10.79 -25.45
C THR A 727 34.34 12.00 -25.19
N ILE A 728 34.48 12.75 -24.09
CA ILE A 728 33.58 13.84 -23.68
C ILE A 728 34.36 15.03 -23.09
N MET A 729 34.46 16.12 -23.87
CA MET A 729 35.34 17.26 -23.59
C MET A 729 35.21 17.89 -22.19
N ASN A 730 36.19 17.70 -21.30
CA ASN A 730 36.20 18.25 -19.95
C ASN A 730 37.50 19.03 -19.61
N TYR A 731 37.76 20.13 -20.32
CA TYR A 731 38.93 21.04 -20.22
C TYR A 731 39.53 21.34 -18.83
N ASP A 732 38.76 21.23 -17.74
CA ASP A 732 39.19 21.46 -16.36
C ASP A 732 39.61 20.18 -15.61
N GLN A 733 39.41 19.01 -16.21
CA GLN A 733 39.70 17.66 -15.71
C GLN A 733 39.12 17.49 -14.31
N ALA A 734 37.85 17.92 -14.20
CA ALA A 734 37.09 17.75 -13.00
C ALA A 734 36.98 16.23 -12.70
N ASN A 735 37.32 15.88 -11.47
CA ASN A 735 37.08 14.58 -10.89
C ASN A 735 36.69 14.83 -9.42
N TYR A 736 35.38 14.84 -9.16
CA TYR A 736 34.81 15.23 -7.90
C TYR A 736 35.16 14.17 -6.85
N ASP A 737 34.78 12.90 -7.02
CA ASP A 737 35.08 11.84 -6.04
C ASP A 737 36.58 11.44 -5.97
N ASN A 738 37.31 11.51 -7.09
CA ASN A 738 38.69 11.05 -7.37
C ASN A 738 38.84 9.56 -7.75
N ASP A 739 37.92 9.02 -8.56
CA ASP A 739 37.99 7.69 -9.16
C ASP A 739 38.92 7.62 -10.43
N THR A 740 38.60 6.77 -11.41
CA THR A 740 39.23 6.67 -12.74
C THR A 740 38.56 7.45 -13.88
N TYR A 741 37.31 7.89 -13.72
CA TYR A 741 36.56 8.69 -14.68
C TYR A 741 36.62 10.18 -14.31
N GLY A 742 35.73 11.00 -14.85
CA GLY A 742 35.72 12.45 -14.64
C GLY A 742 34.34 13.03 -14.82
N ASP A 743 34.12 14.24 -14.34
CA ASP A 743 32.75 14.70 -14.10
C ASP A 743 31.87 15.00 -15.34
N LEU A 744 32.23 14.54 -16.55
CA LEU A 744 31.38 14.58 -17.73
C LEU A 744 31.22 13.19 -18.38
N CYS A 745 31.80 12.15 -17.78
CA CYS A 745 31.86 10.79 -18.33
C CYS A 745 31.88 9.69 -17.27
N ASP A 746 32.16 10.03 -16.01
CA ASP A 746 31.52 9.37 -14.90
C ASP A 746 30.01 9.61 -15.02
N ASN A 747 29.24 8.76 -14.38
CA ASN A 747 27.80 8.80 -14.37
C ASN A 747 27.24 8.85 -12.95
N ASP A 748 28.07 9.11 -11.95
CA ASP A 748 27.83 9.11 -10.50
C ASP A 748 28.96 9.96 -9.86
N ASP A 749 28.94 11.28 -10.11
CA ASP A 749 30.04 12.23 -9.86
C ASP A 749 30.58 12.21 -8.39
N ASP A 750 29.74 11.86 -7.42
CA ASP A 750 30.10 11.77 -5.98
C ASP A 750 30.23 10.34 -5.42
N ASN A 751 29.87 9.34 -6.23
CA ASN A 751 29.87 7.90 -5.93
C ASN A 751 28.98 7.51 -4.72
N ASP A 752 27.81 8.15 -4.55
CA ASP A 752 26.77 7.73 -3.59
C ASP A 752 25.89 6.57 -4.09
N GLY A 753 25.85 6.34 -5.41
CA GLY A 753 25.04 5.31 -6.09
C GLY A 753 23.82 5.83 -6.85
N MET A 754 23.62 7.15 -6.95
CA MET A 754 22.65 7.83 -7.80
C MET A 754 23.32 8.24 -9.12
N PRO A 755 22.74 7.95 -10.30
CA PRO A 755 23.35 8.40 -11.54
C PRO A 755 23.15 9.90 -11.80
N ASP A 756 24.08 10.59 -12.46
CA ASP A 756 23.95 12.02 -12.75
C ASP A 756 22.83 12.31 -13.77
N GLU A 757 22.63 11.45 -14.79
CA GLU A 757 21.62 11.62 -15.85
C GLU A 757 20.97 10.28 -16.31
N GLU A 758 19.67 10.30 -16.65
CA GLU A 758 18.98 9.26 -17.44
C GLU A 758 18.19 9.89 -18.61
N ASP A 759 18.29 9.28 -19.81
CA ASP A 759 17.64 9.71 -21.07
C ASP A 759 17.72 11.23 -21.37
N GLY A 760 18.79 11.88 -20.91
CA GLY A 760 19.05 13.31 -21.10
C GLY A 760 18.31 14.26 -20.15
N SER A 761 17.93 13.77 -18.96
CA SER A 761 17.50 14.59 -17.82
C SER A 761 18.39 14.30 -16.61
N PRO A 762 18.70 15.29 -15.75
CA PRO A 762 19.40 15.04 -14.49
C PRO A 762 18.62 14.04 -13.63
N LEU A 763 19.32 13.06 -13.08
CA LEU A 763 18.80 12.12 -12.10
C LEU A 763 19.26 12.55 -10.70
N ASP A 764 20.54 12.85 -10.54
CA ASP A 764 21.06 13.56 -9.37
C ASP A 764 20.96 15.09 -9.58
N ALA A 765 20.34 15.78 -8.63
CA ALA A 765 20.26 17.23 -8.56
C ALA A 765 21.47 17.87 -7.85
N CYS A 766 22.21 17.10 -7.05
CA CYS A 766 23.39 17.49 -6.29
C CYS A 766 24.68 16.69 -6.59
N PRO A 767 25.02 16.35 -7.86
CA PRO A 767 26.18 15.50 -8.20
C PRO A 767 27.54 16.02 -7.72
N ARG A 768 27.60 17.28 -7.24
CA ARG A 768 28.81 17.89 -6.67
C ARG A 768 28.53 18.71 -5.39
N GLY A 769 27.50 18.35 -4.63
CA GLY A 769 26.98 19.15 -3.50
C GLY A 769 28.00 19.43 -2.38
N GLY A 770 28.66 18.38 -1.88
CA GLY A 770 29.61 18.47 -0.77
C GLY A 770 29.97 17.15 -0.08
N GLU A 771 29.04 16.19 0.02
CA GLU A 771 29.31 14.82 0.49
C GLU A 771 29.73 13.93 -0.68
N LYS A 772 30.11 12.67 -0.33
CA LYS A 772 30.68 11.62 -1.20
C LYS A 772 30.52 10.26 -0.54
N TYR A 773 30.30 9.20 -1.32
CA TYR A 773 30.25 7.83 -0.82
C TYR A 773 29.29 7.65 0.37
N TRP A 774 28.19 8.40 0.40
CA TRP A 774 27.17 8.23 1.42
C TRP A 774 26.26 7.06 1.04
N THR A 775 25.04 6.98 1.57
CA THR A 775 24.15 5.86 1.23
C THR A 775 22.71 6.31 1.35
N ARG A 776 22.04 6.32 0.21
CA ARG A 776 20.63 6.68 0.06
C ARG A 776 19.70 5.93 1.01
N THR A 777 18.86 6.69 1.72
CA THR A 777 17.78 6.20 2.59
C THR A 777 16.67 7.25 2.65
N MET A 778 15.42 6.85 2.91
CA MET A 778 14.25 7.74 3.12
C MET A 778 14.33 8.63 4.40
N VAL A 779 15.54 8.96 4.85
CA VAL A 779 15.88 9.82 6.00
C VAL A 779 17.04 10.76 5.65
N THR A 780 17.82 10.43 4.62
CA THR A 780 18.98 11.21 4.14
C THR A 780 18.76 11.84 2.76
N ASP A 781 17.78 11.32 2.02
CA ASP A 781 17.28 11.80 0.73
C ASP A 781 15.78 11.39 0.69
N PRO A 782 14.86 12.30 1.05
CA PRO A 782 13.43 12.00 1.21
C PRO A 782 12.65 12.02 -0.09
N ASP A 783 12.87 13.05 -0.91
CA ASP A 783 12.18 13.34 -2.18
C ASP A 783 12.72 12.49 -3.34
N GLY A 784 14.00 12.19 -3.28
CA GLY A 784 14.65 11.18 -4.07
C GLY A 784 15.51 11.69 -5.21
N ASP A 785 15.90 12.97 -5.19
CA ASP A 785 16.62 13.66 -6.25
C ASP A 785 18.15 13.49 -6.19
N GLY A 786 18.70 12.79 -5.20
CA GLY A 786 20.15 12.59 -5.04
C GLY A 786 20.84 13.61 -4.12
N CYS A 787 20.15 14.64 -3.64
CA CYS A 787 20.68 15.57 -2.66
C CYS A 787 20.66 14.99 -1.23
N HIS A 788 21.77 15.07 -0.49
CA HIS A 788 21.73 14.82 0.95
C HIS A 788 21.06 16.00 1.68
N ASN A 789 19.83 15.78 2.15
CA ASN A 789 18.98 16.77 2.84
C ASN A 789 19.71 17.75 3.79
N GLN A 790 20.45 17.24 4.77
CA GLN A 790 21.08 18.11 5.78
C GLN A 790 22.28 18.96 5.30
N ARG A 791 22.70 18.89 4.02
CA ARG A 791 23.97 19.50 3.56
C ARG A 791 24.02 19.99 2.13
N GLU A 792 23.23 19.41 1.25
CA GLU A 792 23.34 19.59 -0.20
C GLU A 792 22.03 20.11 -0.78
N ASP A 793 20.91 19.64 -0.23
CA ASP A 793 19.59 20.23 -0.43
C ASP A 793 19.35 21.48 0.45
N ASP A 794 18.44 22.32 -0.01
CA ASP A 794 17.83 23.45 0.72
C ASP A 794 16.27 23.44 0.50
N ASP A 795 15.67 22.43 -0.16
CA ASP A 795 14.25 22.30 -0.62
C ASP A 795 13.78 20.81 -0.56
N ASP A 796 13.77 20.21 0.65
CA ASP A 796 13.71 18.76 0.97
C ASP A 796 12.50 17.95 0.39
N ASP A 797 11.51 18.59 -0.25
CA ASP A 797 10.40 17.95 -0.96
C ASP A 797 10.23 18.38 -2.44
N ASN A 798 11.07 19.32 -2.89
CA ASN A 798 11.08 19.91 -4.23
C ASN A 798 9.74 20.59 -4.63
N ASP A 799 9.05 21.26 -3.71
CA ASP A 799 7.89 22.13 -4.02
C ASP A 799 8.27 23.55 -4.49
N GLY A 800 9.53 23.97 -4.29
CA GLY A 800 10.04 25.29 -4.68
C GLY A 800 10.02 26.36 -3.57
N LEU A 801 9.69 26.00 -2.34
CA LEU A 801 9.92 26.76 -1.11
C LEU A 801 11.01 26.09 -0.27
N VAL A 802 12.18 26.72 -0.25
CA VAL A 802 13.31 26.28 0.59
C VAL A 802 12.91 26.05 2.06
N ASP A 803 13.43 24.98 2.70
CA ASP A 803 13.05 24.47 4.04
C ASP A 803 12.89 25.58 5.09
N ALA A 804 13.77 26.58 5.03
CA ALA A 804 13.78 27.69 5.96
C ALA A 804 12.52 28.59 5.93
N ASN A 805 11.65 28.42 4.92
CA ASN A 805 10.35 29.07 4.79
C ASN A 805 9.18 28.08 4.61
N ASP A 806 9.45 26.78 4.55
CA ASP A 806 8.46 25.71 4.49
C ASP A 806 8.05 25.29 5.92
N ALA A 807 6.75 25.11 6.15
CA ALA A 807 6.18 24.63 7.41
C ALA A 807 6.10 23.08 7.47
N CYS A 808 6.26 22.41 6.34
CA CYS A 808 6.11 20.99 6.09
C CYS A 808 7.44 20.26 5.76
N ASP A 809 8.60 20.84 6.13
CA ASP A 809 10.01 20.39 5.92
C ASP A 809 10.41 19.03 6.53
N GLY A 810 9.44 18.16 6.83
CA GLY A 810 9.57 17.06 7.78
C GLY A 810 9.23 15.68 7.21
N PRO A 811 9.92 14.62 7.69
CA PRO A 811 9.87 13.28 7.11
C PRO A 811 8.46 12.70 7.06
N GLY A 812 7.90 12.66 5.85
CA GLY A 812 6.51 12.30 5.58
C GLY A 812 5.82 13.23 4.57
N GLN A 813 6.45 14.35 4.22
CA GLN A 813 6.09 15.33 3.17
C GLN A 813 5.78 14.73 1.78
N THR A 814 5.05 15.47 0.94
CA THR A 814 4.49 15.02 -0.34
C THR A 814 5.28 15.58 -1.50
N LEU A 815 6.38 14.90 -1.74
CA LEU A 815 7.37 15.08 -2.80
C LEU A 815 6.81 15.55 -4.16
N ASN A 816 7.59 16.39 -4.85
CA ASN A 816 7.48 16.73 -6.27
C ASN A 816 6.14 17.38 -6.66
N TRP A 817 5.84 18.53 -6.07
CA TRP A 817 4.73 19.41 -6.46
C TRP A 817 5.23 20.84 -6.68
N ILE A 818 4.39 21.86 -6.51
CA ILE A 818 4.79 23.26 -6.69
C ILE A 818 3.98 24.12 -5.72
N SER A 819 4.61 24.77 -4.74
CA SER A 819 3.95 25.81 -3.95
C SER A 819 3.53 26.97 -4.86
N ASN A 820 2.22 27.21 -4.89
CA ASN A 820 1.58 28.34 -5.54
C ASN A 820 0.12 28.36 -5.12
N GLY A 821 -0.51 29.55 -5.14
CA GLY A 821 -1.91 29.81 -4.74
C GLY A 821 -3.04 29.12 -5.54
N THR A 822 -2.83 27.90 -6.02
CA THR A 822 -3.83 26.92 -6.46
C THR A 822 -3.57 25.48 -5.96
N THR A 823 -2.50 25.27 -5.18
CA THR A 823 -2.07 23.98 -4.59
C THR A 823 -1.40 24.10 -3.22
N ASP A 824 -0.99 25.31 -2.86
CA ASP A 824 -0.64 25.82 -1.53
C ASP A 824 -1.22 27.24 -1.52
N TYR A 825 -2.38 27.40 -0.89
CA TYR A 825 -3.17 28.61 -1.05
C TYR A 825 -2.61 29.80 -0.27
N ASP A 826 -2.09 29.59 0.93
CA ASP A 826 -1.52 30.64 1.78
C ASP A 826 -0.02 30.94 1.56
N ALA A 827 0.69 30.03 0.90
CA ALA A 827 2.13 30.03 0.60
C ALA A 827 3.05 29.73 1.81
N ASP A 828 2.70 28.76 2.66
CA ASP A 828 3.54 28.28 3.78
C ASP A 828 4.37 27.02 3.50
N GLY A 829 4.22 26.37 2.34
CA GLY A 829 4.92 25.14 1.96
C GLY A 829 4.20 23.84 2.30
N CYS A 830 3.04 23.91 2.95
CA CYS A 830 2.14 22.78 3.07
C CYS A 830 1.16 22.71 1.89
N LYS A 831 0.84 21.48 1.47
CA LYS A 831 0.00 21.22 0.29
C LYS A 831 -1.46 21.00 0.66
N ASP A 832 -2.34 21.87 0.14
CA ASP A 832 -3.79 21.90 0.36
C ASP A 832 -4.43 20.48 0.38
N SER A 833 -4.03 19.64 -0.59
CA SER A 833 -4.80 18.43 -0.88
C SER A 833 -4.65 17.30 0.13
N ASN A 834 -3.59 17.30 0.96
CA ASN A 834 -3.23 16.15 1.78
C ASN A 834 -2.18 16.36 2.88
N GLU A 835 -1.62 17.56 3.05
CA GLU A 835 -0.55 17.85 4.02
C GLU A 835 -0.90 19.00 4.92
N ASP A 836 -1.36 20.07 4.30
CA ASP A 836 -2.13 21.07 4.99
C ASP A 836 -3.50 20.48 5.43
N LEU A 837 -4.06 21.12 6.44
CA LEU A 837 -5.40 20.88 6.97
C LEU A 837 -6.16 22.20 7.17
N ASP A 838 -5.58 23.35 6.84
CA ASP A 838 -6.00 24.73 7.17
C ASP A 838 -5.55 25.65 6.00
N ASP A 839 -6.01 25.38 4.76
CA ASP A 839 -5.38 25.88 3.50
C ASP A 839 -5.20 27.42 3.41
N ASP A 840 -5.86 28.22 4.27
CA ASP A 840 -5.75 29.69 4.31
C ASP A 840 -5.05 30.27 5.57
N ASN A 841 -4.55 29.37 6.44
CA ASN A 841 -3.88 29.58 7.73
C ASN A 841 -4.66 30.49 8.72
N ASP A 842 -5.99 30.47 8.64
CA ASP A 842 -6.91 31.10 9.58
C ASP A 842 -6.80 30.48 10.99
N GLY A 843 -6.57 29.17 11.09
CA GLY A 843 -6.54 28.42 12.34
C GLY A 843 -7.74 27.49 12.57
N ILE A 844 -8.48 27.13 11.50
CA ILE A 844 -9.67 26.26 11.52
C ILE A 844 -9.50 25.16 10.46
N ASP A 845 -9.47 23.89 10.88
CA ASP A 845 -9.25 22.80 9.93
C ASP A 845 -10.33 22.76 8.80
N ASP A 846 -9.98 22.56 7.53
CA ASP A 846 -10.88 22.58 6.33
C ASP A 846 -12.13 21.70 6.49
N SER A 847 -11.96 20.59 7.22
CA SER A 847 -13.03 19.63 7.47
C SER A 847 -14.16 20.17 8.36
N THR A 848 -13.89 21.29 9.03
CA THR A 848 -14.78 22.09 9.86
C THR A 848 -15.03 23.48 9.32
N ASP A 849 -14.32 23.88 8.26
CA ASP A 849 -14.42 25.18 7.61
C ASP A 849 -15.52 25.21 6.51
N SER A 850 -16.25 26.32 6.42
CA SER A 850 -17.23 26.63 5.36
C SER A 850 -16.64 27.41 4.19
N CYS A 851 -15.55 28.13 4.45
CA CYS A 851 -14.69 28.86 3.54
C CYS A 851 -13.23 28.32 3.56
N PRO A 852 -12.94 27.00 3.33
CA PRO A 852 -11.58 26.45 3.42
C PRO A 852 -10.48 27.08 2.55
N VAL A 853 -10.80 28.09 1.73
CA VAL A 853 -9.89 28.79 0.83
C VAL A 853 -10.30 30.28 0.87
N GLY A 854 -10.24 30.87 2.08
CA GLY A 854 -10.76 32.19 2.42
C GLY A 854 -9.75 33.34 2.28
N GLU A 855 -9.84 34.39 3.10
CA GLU A 855 -8.94 35.54 3.03
C GLU A 855 -7.62 35.21 3.71
N LEU A 856 -6.49 35.35 3.01
CA LEU A 856 -5.19 35.15 3.65
C LEU A 856 -4.85 36.27 4.66
N ASN A 857 -4.08 35.95 5.70
CA ASN A 857 -3.51 36.86 6.71
C ASN A 857 -4.49 37.42 7.77
N TRP A 858 -5.48 36.63 8.19
CA TRP A 858 -6.21 36.86 9.46
C TRP A 858 -6.19 35.57 10.30
N ASN A 859 -7.02 35.48 11.34
CA ASN A 859 -7.25 34.25 12.09
C ASN A 859 -8.66 34.23 12.68
N SER A 860 -9.31 33.07 12.71
CA SER A 860 -10.67 32.93 13.22
C SER A 860 -10.73 33.33 14.68
N SER A 861 -11.73 34.14 14.99
CA SER A 861 -12.08 34.47 16.36
C SER A 861 -13.49 35.01 16.42
N ARG A 862 -14.16 34.82 17.57
CA ARG A 862 -15.53 35.29 17.86
C ARG A 862 -15.77 36.81 17.70
N GLU A 863 -14.77 37.61 17.37
CA GLU A 863 -14.92 39.03 17.06
C GLU A 863 -14.99 39.34 15.54
N ASN A 864 -14.66 38.38 14.68
CA ASN A 864 -14.51 38.51 13.22
C ASN A 864 -14.94 37.27 12.41
N ASP A 865 -15.24 36.16 13.07
CA ASP A 865 -15.97 34.97 12.62
C ASP A 865 -16.91 34.62 13.80
N PHE A 866 -18.22 34.86 13.63
CA PHE A 866 -19.15 34.84 14.77
C PHE A 866 -19.64 33.45 15.17
N ASP A 867 -19.93 32.58 14.20
CA ASP A 867 -20.42 31.22 14.44
C ASP A 867 -19.32 30.15 14.45
N THR A 868 -18.08 30.55 14.15
CA THR A 868 -16.84 29.77 14.19
C THR A 868 -16.78 28.68 13.13
N ASP A 869 -17.08 29.08 11.90
CA ASP A 869 -17.05 28.22 10.71
C ASP A 869 -15.92 28.55 9.73
N GLY A 870 -15.00 29.47 10.08
CA GLY A 870 -13.84 29.84 9.26
C GLY A 870 -14.10 30.92 8.21
N CYS A 871 -15.36 31.28 7.93
CA CYS A 871 -15.65 32.41 7.05
C CYS A 871 -15.45 33.77 7.76
N ASN A 872 -14.80 34.72 7.09
CA ASN A 872 -14.64 36.08 7.61
C ASN A 872 -15.94 36.90 7.49
N ASP A 873 -16.56 37.23 8.63
CA ASP A 873 -17.78 38.06 8.81
C ASP A 873 -17.81 39.33 7.92
N SER A 874 -16.64 39.90 7.59
CA SER A 874 -16.56 41.22 6.96
C SER A 874 -16.63 41.17 5.43
N ASN A 875 -16.17 40.06 4.83
CA ASN A 875 -15.75 40.03 3.43
C ASN A 875 -16.16 38.76 2.67
N GLU A 876 -16.35 37.64 3.36
CA GLU A 876 -16.42 36.30 2.77
C GLU A 876 -17.68 35.55 3.14
N ASP A 877 -18.01 35.59 4.43
CA ASP A 877 -19.35 35.26 4.85
C ASP A 877 -20.35 36.29 4.29
N LEU A 878 -21.56 35.82 4.06
CA LEU A 878 -22.73 36.62 3.71
C LEU A 878 -23.94 36.27 4.59
N ASP A 879 -23.78 35.45 5.64
CA ASP A 879 -24.78 34.94 6.58
C ASP A 879 -24.06 34.64 7.93
N ASP A 880 -23.57 35.68 8.65
CA ASP A 880 -22.62 35.57 9.81
C ASP A 880 -23.09 34.67 10.99
N ASP A 881 -24.23 33.99 10.89
CA ASP A 881 -24.72 33.01 11.87
C ASP A 881 -25.26 31.69 11.28
N ASN A 882 -25.18 31.50 9.97
CA ASN A 882 -25.60 30.32 9.19
C ASN A 882 -27.06 29.88 9.38
N ASP A 883 -28.01 30.79 9.54
CA ASP A 883 -29.44 30.43 9.58
C ASP A 883 -30.12 30.30 8.21
N GLY A 884 -29.45 30.74 7.15
CA GLY A 884 -29.88 30.67 5.76
C GLY A 884 -30.50 31.97 5.24
N ILE A 885 -30.24 33.11 5.90
CA ILE A 885 -30.71 34.44 5.53
C ILE A 885 -29.49 35.37 5.44
N LEU A 886 -29.19 35.83 4.21
CA LEU A 886 -27.98 36.63 3.98
C LEU A 886 -28.03 37.98 4.73
N ASP A 887 -26.91 38.47 5.30
CA ASP A 887 -26.84 39.69 6.15
C ASP A 887 -27.43 40.95 5.48
N SER A 888 -27.37 40.98 4.15
CA SER A 888 -27.90 42.09 3.35
C SER A 888 -29.44 42.13 3.27
N GLU A 889 -30.08 41.01 3.58
CA GLU A 889 -31.53 40.82 3.71
C GLU A 889 -31.95 40.57 5.18
N ASP A 890 -31.00 40.22 6.06
CA ASP A 890 -31.15 40.01 7.51
C ASP A 890 -31.16 41.32 8.34
N ILE A 891 -31.98 41.39 9.40
CA ILE A 891 -32.06 42.53 10.34
C ILE A 891 -31.28 42.27 11.65
N CYS A 892 -30.97 41.02 11.95
CA CYS A 892 -30.25 40.50 13.11
C CYS A 892 -29.04 39.58 12.74
N PRO A 893 -28.09 39.93 11.83
CA PRO A 893 -27.14 38.98 11.19
C PRO A 893 -26.18 38.15 12.07
N LYS A 894 -26.25 38.26 13.40
CA LYS A 894 -25.41 37.51 14.36
C LYS A 894 -26.28 36.86 15.44
N GLN A 895 -27.40 36.25 15.04
CA GLN A 895 -28.45 35.76 15.92
C GLN A 895 -29.33 34.59 15.41
N TYR A 896 -28.72 33.57 14.79
CA TYR A 896 -29.29 32.29 14.32
C TYR A 896 -30.78 32.04 14.59
N VAL A 897 -31.59 32.16 13.54
CA VAL A 897 -33.01 31.80 13.49
C VAL A 897 -33.25 30.44 12.80
N ASN A 898 -34.41 30.29 12.18
CA ASN A 898 -34.87 29.21 11.31
C ASN A 898 -36.35 29.47 11.00
N ASN A 899 -36.89 28.74 10.02
CA ASN A 899 -38.28 28.80 9.55
C ASN A 899 -39.40 28.56 10.59
N VAL A 900 -39.08 28.32 11.87
CA VAL A 900 -40.04 28.22 12.99
C VAL A 900 -39.97 29.47 13.89
N THR A 901 -38.79 30.07 14.01
CA THR A 901 -38.48 31.19 14.89
C THR A 901 -38.61 32.53 14.19
N ASP A 902 -38.15 32.66 12.94
CA ASP A 902 -38.54 33.73 12.03
C ASP A 902 -39.75 33.27 11.19
N LYS A 903 -40.70 34.18 10.93
CA LYS A 903 -41.93 33.91 10.16
C LYS A 903 -42.31 35.01 9.17
N ASP A 904 -41.81 36.24 9.30
CA ASP A 904 -41.93 37.25 8.26
C ASP A 904 -40.70 37.33 7.34
N GLY A 905 -39.63 36.60 7.65
CA GLY A 905 -38.45 36.44 6.79
C GLY A 905 -37.52 37.64 6.90
N ASP A 906 -37.33 38.13 8.13
CA ASP A 906 -36.53 39.33 8.43
C ASP A 906 -35.22 39.03 9.19
N GLY A 907 -34.90 37.76 9.44
CA GLY A 907 -33.68 37.37 10.14
C GLY A 907 -33.77 37.41 11.67
N CYS A 908 -34.87 37.92 12.21
CA CYS A 908 -35.06 38.04 13.65
C CYS A 908 -36.11 37.03 14.17
N PHE A 909 -36.06 36.75 15.48
CA PHE A 909 -37.09 35.92 16.13
C PHE A 909 -38.46 36.61 16.15
N ASP A 910 -39.41 36.08 15.39
CA ASP A 910 -40.74 36.65 15.16
C ASP A 910 -41.86 36.03 16.03
N ASP A 911 -42.38 36.83 16.97
CA ASP A 911 -43.38 36.43 17.96
C ASP A 911 -44.85 36.53 17.46
N THR A 912 -45.15 35.65 16.50
CA THR A 912 -46.45 35.01 16.23
C THR A 912 -47.71 35.87 15.97
N THR A 913 -48.39 35.66 14.82
CA THR A 913 -49.75 35.00 14.72
C THR A 913 -50.53 35.21 13.38
N THR A 914 -51.39 34.21 13.06
CA THR A 914 -52.64 34.22 12.21
C THR A 914 -52.64 33.52 10.84
N GLU A 915 -53.85 33.17 10.35
CA GLU A 915 -54.22 31.82 9.86
C GLU A 915 -54.98 31.74 8.52
N LEU A 916 -54.92 30.58 7.82
CA LEU A 916 -55.64 30.25 6.57
C LEU A 916 -56.62 29.05 6.68
N SER A 917 -57.50 28.90 5.68
CA SER A 917 -58.76 28.12 5.76
C SER A 917 -58.64 26.57 5.65
N PHE A 918 -59.50 25.87 6.40
CA PHE A 918 -59.44 24.41 6.64
C PHE A 918 -59.54 23.53 5.38
N THR A 919 -60.42 23.85 4.43
CA THR A 919 -60.69 22.94 3.29
C THR A 919 -59.58 22.99 2.25
N GLU A 920 -58.93 24.14 2.07
CA GLU A 920 -57.79 24.30 1.17
C GLU A 920 -56.53 23.63 1.74
N ARG A 921 -56.29 23.81 3.05
CA ARG A 921 -55.23 23.13 3.80
C ARG A 921 -55.35 21.60 3.73
N PHE A 922 -56.54 21.02 3.89
CA PHE A 922 -56.72 19.55 3.80
C PHE A 922 -56.40 18.97 2.42
N MET A 923 -56.78 19.65 1.34
CA MET A 923 -56.57 19.13 -0.03
C MET A 923 -55.12 19.25 -0.50
N ASN A 924 -54.34 20.17 0.09
CA ASN A 924 -52.93 20.37 -0.19
C ASN A 924 -51.99 19.58 0.73
N GLY A 925 -52.53 18.76 1.66
CA GLY A 925 -51.72 17.88 2.51
C GLY A 925 -51.24 18.51 3.82
N ASP A 926 -51.89 19.57 4.31
CA ASP A 926 -51.52 20.23 5.57
C ASP A 926 -51.56 19.26 6.77
N LEU A 927 -50.41 19.17 7.44
CA LEU A 927 -50.13 18.23 8.51
C LEU A 927 -51.05 18.40 9.72
N LEU A 928 -51.54 19.62 10.01
CA LEU A 928 -52.44 19.87 11.14
C LEU A 928 -53.85 19.30 10.89
N ILE A 929 -54.32 19.25 9.64
CA ILE A 929 -55.68 18.78 9.34
C ILE A 929 -55.72 17.29 9.04
N LEU A 930 -54.68 16.76 8.38
CA LEU A 930 -54.37 15.33 8.47
C LEU A 930 -54.23 14.92 9.95
N GLY A 931 -53.59 15.77 10.75
CA GLY A 931 -53.57 15.73 12.21
C GLY A 931 -54.96 15.61 12.83
N VAL A 932 -55.93 16.49 12.55
CA VAL A 932 -57.29 16.42 13.13
C VAL A 932 -58.04 15.12 12.74
N VAL A 933 -57.87 14.63 11.52
CA VAL A 933 -58.47 13.35 11.08
C VAL A 933 -57.78 12.17 11.75
N MET A 934 -56.45 12.18 11.86
CA MET A 934 -55.68 11.19 12.60
C MET A 934 -55.96 11.25 14.09
N ILE A 935 -56.11 12.42 14.70
CA ILE A 935 -56.52 12.65 16.09
C ILE A 935 -57.90 12.04 16.34
N SER A 936 -58.80 12.03 15.36
CA SER A 936 -60.11 11.36 15.49
C SER A 936 -59.98 9.83 15.53
N ILE A 937 -58.99 9.25 14.83
CA ILE A 937 -58.68 7.81 14.83
C ILE A 937 -57.87 7.43 16.08
N ILE A 938 -56.87 8.23 16.42
CA ILE A 938 -56.08 8.17 17.66
C ILE A 938 -57.00 8.33 18.87
N MET A 939 -58.03 9.18 18.85
CA MET A 939 -59.03 9.27 19.93
C MET A 939 -59.79 7.97 20.13
N ILE A 940 -60.11 7.21 19.08
CA ILE A 940 -60.74 5.89 19.20
C ILE A 940 -59.75 4.89 19.82
N PHE A 941 -58.48 4.94 19.41
CA PHE A 941 -57.40 4.13 20.00
C PHE A 941 -57.12 4.49 21.47
N VAL A 942 -57.07 5.77 21.80
CA VAL A 942 -56.88 6.34 23.13
C VAL A 942 -58.08 6.02 24.03
N VAL A 943 -59.32 6.04 23.52
CA VAL A 943 -60.48 5.53 24.28
C VAL A 943 -60.33 4.02 24.55
N GLY A 944 -59.80 3.24 23.61
CA GLY A 944 -59.43 1.84 23.82
C GLY A 944 -58.37 1.66 24.92
N ILE A 945 -57.29 2.44 24.87
CA ILE A 945 -56.20 2.44 25.86
C ILE A 945 -56.69 2.93 27.23
N ILE A 946 -57.58 3.92 27.29
CA ILE A 946 -58.21 4.40 28.55
C ILE A 946 -59.08 3.31 29.17
N ILE A 947 -59.80 2.52 28.37
CA ILE A 947 -60.58 1.37 28.86
C ILE A 947 -59.64 0.27 29.37
N TYR A 948 -58.54 -0.01 28.68
CA TYR A 948 -57.51 -0.98 29.08
C TYR A 948 -56.82 -0.57 30.40
N MET A 949 -56.34 0.68 30.50
CA MET A 949 -55.70 1.24 31.70
C MET A 949 -56.67 1.31 32.89
N ARG A 950 -57.97 1.60 32.65
CA ARG A 950 -59.00 1.50 33.69
C ARG A 950 -59.12 0.10 34.27
N ASN A 951 -59.11 -0.93 33.41
CA ASN A 951 -59.23 -2.32 33.85
C ASN A 951 -58.03 -2.76 34.71
N ILE A 952 -56.81 -2.35 34.32
CA ILE A 952 -55.59 -2.59 35.12
C ILE A 952 -55.65 -1.85 36.46
N ASN A 953 -56.04 -0.58 36.48
CA ASN A 953 -56.13 0.21 37.71
C ASN A 953 -57.22 -0.31 38.66
N ASP A 954 -58.36 -0.79 38.14
CA ASP A 954 -59.38 -1.45 38.93
C ASP A 954 -58.86 -2.76 39.57
N GLU A 955 -58.08 -3.57 38.84
CA GLU A 955 -57.45 -4.78 39.38
C GLU A 955 -56.41 -4.45 40.48
N LEU A 956 -55.55 -3.46 40.24
CA LEU A 956 -54.48 -3.06 41.15
C LEU A 956 -55.05 -2.44 42.44
N ARG A 957 -56.07 -1.58 42.32
CA ARG A 957 -56.84 -1.05 43.47
C ARG A 957 -57.47 -2.17 44.29
N ASN A 958 -58.10 -3.15 43.63
CA ASN A 958 -58.76 -4.26 44.32
C ASN A 958 -57.74 -5.14 45.08
N LYS A 959 -56.55 -5.39 44.50
CA LYS A 959 -55.44 -6.08 45.20
C LYS A 959 -55.01 -5.34 46.46
N MET A 960 -54.80 -4.02 46.39
CA MET A 960 -54.39 -3.22 47.56
C MET A 960 -55.47 -3.17 48.65
N ILE A 961 -56.76 -3.07 48.28
CA ILE A 961 -57.88 -3.16 49.24
C ILE A 961 -57.91 -4.52 49.95
N VAL A 962 -57.63 -5.63 49.25
CA VAL A 962 -57.49 -6.96 49.88
C VAL A 962 -56.29 -6.99 50.83
N SER A 963 -55.14 -6.40 50.47
CA SER A 963 -53.97 -6.31 51.35
C SER A 963 -54.23 -5.52 52.63
N VAL A 964 -54.94 -4.38 52.56
CA VAL A 964 -55.32 -3.58 53.76
C VAL A 964 -56.27 -4.37 54.66
N ASN A 965 -57.28 -5.03 54.10
CA ASN A 965 -58.21 -5.86 54.88
C ASN A 965 -57.53 -7.10 55.49
N GLY A 966 -56.51 -7.64 54.82
CA GLY A 966 -55.67 -8.75 55.30
C GLY A 966 -54.61 -8.35 56.32
N ALA A 967 -54.43 -7.05 56.61
CA ALA A 967 -53.48 -6.60 57.62
C ALA A 967 -53.97 -6.96 59.04
N ASP A 968 -53.11 -7.71 59.73
CA ASP A 968 -53.29 -8.31 61.05
C ASP A 968 -52.43 -7.63 62.14
N THR A 969 -51.51 -6.74 61.75
CA THR A 969 -50.61 -5.99 62.65
C THR A 969 -50.46 -4.55 62.21
N LEU A 970 -50.25 -3.64 63.17
CA LEU A 970 -50.10 -2.20 62.92
C LEU A 970 -48.90 -1.89 62.00
N ARG A 971 -47.79 -2.65 62.12
CA ARG A 971 -46.59 -2.50 61.27
C ARG A 971 -46.88 -2.84 59.80
N ARG A 972 -47.59 -3.95 59.52
CA ARG A 972 -48.02 -4.29 58.15
C ARG A 972 -48.91 -3.20 57.56
N LEU A 973 -49.79 -2.61 58.36
CA LEU A 973 -50.67 -1.52 57.93
C LEU A 973 -49.85 -0.29 57.52
N THR A 974 -48.81 0.07 58.27
CA THR A 974 -47.88 1.17 57.94
C THR A 974 -47.07 0.88 56.67
N THR A 975 -46.50 -0.33 56.52
CA THR A 975 -45.78 -0.73 55.29
C THR A 975 -46.68 -0.67 54.06
N ILE A 976 -47.95 -1.09 54.19
CA ILE A 976 -48.93 -0.98 53.10
C ILE A 976 -49.24 0.49 52.81
N SER A 977 -49.43 1.36 53.81
CA SER A 977 -49.67 2.79 53.60
C SER A 977 -48.52 3.48 52.86
N ASN A 978 -47.27 3.21 53.25
CA ASN A 978 -46.09 3.75 52.55
C ASN A 978 -46.03 3.24 51.10
N ARG A 979 -46.28 1.95 50.86
CA ARG A 979 -46.30 1.39 49.49
C ARG A 979 -47.43 1.95 48.62
N VAL A 980 -48.61 2.21 49.20
CA VAL A 980 -49.72 2.92 48.53
C VAL A 980 -49.31 4.34 48.15
N LYS A 981 -48.50 5.01 48.99
CA LYS A 981 -47.96 6.34 48.72
C LYS A 981 -46.91 6.33 47.61
N THR A 982 -45.99 5.37 47.57
CA THR A 982 -45.01 5.24 46.49
C THR A 982 -45.70 5.04 45.12
N ILE A 983 -46.62 4.08 45.02
CA ILE A 983 -47.37 3.77 43.78
C ILE A 983 -48.25 4.97 43.31
N TYR A 984 -48.67 5.83 44.24
CA TYR A 984 -49.35 7.09 43.91
C TYR A 984 -48.38 8.17 43.40
N MET A 985 -47.20 8.31 44.00
CA MET A 985 -46.15 9.24 43.51
C MET A 985 -45.61 8.84 42.12
N GLU A 986 -45.57 7.53 41.84
CA GLU A 986 -45.29 6.94 40.51
C GLU A 986 -46.43 7.15 39.48
N LYS A 987 -47.50 7.88 39.85
CA LYS A 987 -48.70 8.18 39.03
C LYS A 987 -49.50 6.97 38.55
N THR A 988 -49.19 5.76 39.02
CA THR A 988 -49.90 4.53 38.62
C THR A 988 -51.29 4.44 39.27
N LEU A 989 -51.51 5.09 40.42
CA LEU A 989 -52.81 5.14 41.11
C LEU A 989 -53.46 6.53 41.00
N THR A 990 -54.79 6.60 40.85
CA THR A 990 -55.50 7.89 40.86
C THR A 990 -55.61 8.47 42.27
N GLN A 991 -55.62 9.80 42.42
CA GLN A 991 -55.77 10.45 43.73
C GLN A 991 -57.08 10.05 44.44
N VAL A 992 -58.18 9.89 43.68
CA VAL A 992 -59.48 9.44 44.22
C VAL A 992 -59.44 8.01 44.74
N ASP A 993 -58.60 7.13 44.18
CA ASP A 993 -58.42 5.77 44.68
C ASP A 993 -57.37 5.68 45.79
N TYR A 994 -56.35 6.55 45.76
CA TYR A 994 -55.42 6.77 46.87
C TYR A 994 -56.16 7.18 48.15
N ASP A 995 -56.99 8.23 48.07
CA ASP A 995 -57.76 8.74 49.21
C ASP A 995 -58.72 7.69 49.80
N LYS A 996 -59.35 6.86 48.94
CA LYS A 996 -60.18 5.73 49.39
C LYS A 996 -59.37 4.68 50.15
N ILE A 997 -58.17 4.33 49.66
CA ILE A 997 -57.32 3.33 50.31
C ILE A 997 -56.74 3.88 51.61
N GLN A 998 -56.32 5.15 51.66
CA GLN A 998 -55.86 5.77 52.91
C GLN A 998 -56.97 5.85 53.95
N LYS A 999 -58.20 6.21 53.55
CA LYS A 999 -59.34 6.18 54.46
C LYS A 999 -59.63 4.76 55.00
N LEU A 1000 -59.52 3.73 54.14
CA LEU A 1000 -59.66 2.34 54.55
C LEU A 1000 -58.55 1.90 55.53
N ILE A 1001 -57.34 2.42 55.34
CA ILE A 1001 -56.20 2.24 56.26
C ILE A 1001 -56.47 2.92 57.61
N GLU A 1002 -57.02 4.13 57.64
CA GLU A 1002 -57.42 4.81 58.89
C GLU A 1002 -58.54 4.06 59.63
N GLU A 1003 -59.59 3.64 58.91
CA GLU A 1003 -60.67 2.81 59.45
C GLU A 1003 -60.14 1.46 60.00
N ARG A 1004 -59.14 0.87 59.34
CA ARG A 1004 -58.47 -0.35 59.81
C ARG A 1004 -57.51 -0.10 60.98
N ARG A 1005 -56.86 1.08 61.04
CA ARG A 1005 -55.99 1.51 62.14
C ARG A 1005 -56.77 1.65 63.44
N ALA A 1006 -57.98 2.20 63.36
CA ALA A 1006 -58.89 2.37 64.51
C ALA A 1006 -59.43 1.05 65.11
N LEU A 1007 -59.23 -0.10 64.46
CA LEU A 1007 -59.57 -1.42 65.01
C LEU A 1007 -58.47 -2.01 65.91
N PHE A 1008 -57.27 -1.44 65.91
CA PHE A 1008 -56.23 -1.76 66.88
C PHE A 1008 -56.43 -0.86 68.11
N GLY A 1009 -56.57 -1.45 69.31
CA GLY A 1009 -56.91 -0.70 70.53
C GLY A 1009 -55.86 0.35 70.91
N GLU A 1010 -56.29 1.45 71.54
CA GLU A 1010 -55.46 2.62 71.87
C GLU A 1010 -54.12 2.25 72.54
N ASP A 1011 -54.12 1.29 73.49
CA ASP A 1011 -52.92 0.85 74.19
C ASP A 1011 -51.81 0.36 73.24
N ALA A 1012 -52.16 -0.37 72.18
CA ALA A 1012 -51.21 -0.90 71.19
C ALA A 1012 -50.70 0.16 70.20
N ILE A 1013 -51.47 1.24 69.99
CA ILE A 1013 -51.02 2.40 69.20
C ILE A 1013 -50.04 3.23 70.02
N ILE A 1014 -50.36 3.49 71.30
CA ILE A 1014 -49.53 4.25 72.23
C ILE A 1014 -48.17 3.56 72.47
N GLU A 1015 -48.13 2.23 72.62
CA GLU A 1015 -46.87 1.50 72.83
C GLU A 1015 -45.96 1.55 71.58
N PHE A 1016 -46.54 1.50 70.38
CA PHE A 1016 -45.81 1.62 69.10
C PHE A 1016 -45.26 3.04 68.85
N GLU A 1017 -46.07 4.07 69.05
CA GLU A 1017 -45.63 5.48 68.84
C GLU A 1017 -44.55 5.88 69.86
N LYS A 1018 -44.71 5.47 71.12
CA LYS A 1018 -43.74 5.73 72.20
C LYS A 1018 -42.39 5.06 71.96
N GLY A 1019 -42.35 3.89 71.32
CA GLY A 1019 -41.11 3.22 70.93
C GLY A 1019 -40.28 3.99 69.90
N ASN A 1020 -40.95 4.68 68.97
CA ASN A 1020 -40.30 5.50 67.95
C ASN A 1020 -39.79 6.85 68.51
N GLU A 1021 -40.54 7.52 69.39
CA GLU A 1021 -40.07 8.73 70.08
C GLU A 1021 -38.81 8.46 70.92
N ASP A 1022 -38.79 7.36 71.68
CA ASP A 1022 -37.67 6.99 72.55
C ASP A 1022 -36.38 6.70 71.74
N LEU A 1023 -36.52 6.20 70.51
CA LEU A 1023 -35.41 5.94 69.58
C LEU A 1023 -34.88 7.23 68.94
N ALA A 1024 -35.77 8.11 68.46
CA ALA A 1024 -35.39 9.41 67.91
C ALA A 1024 -34.61 10.26 68.94
N LEU A 1025 -35.06 10.26 70.20
CA LEU A 1025 -34.37 10.96 71.30
C LEU A 1025 -32.97 10.38 71.59
N VAL A 1026 -32.80 9.06 71.44
CA VAL A 1026 -31.51 8.39 71.62
C VAL A 1026 -30.55 8.63 70.46
N PHE A 1027 -31.04 8.68 69.22
CA PHE A 1027 -30.21 9.05 68.07
C PHE A 1027 -29.77 10.52 68.14
N ALA A 1028 -30.68 11.46 68.41
CA ALA A 1028 -30.33 12.88 68.59
C ALA A 1028 -29.26 13.06 69.69
N LYS A 1029 -29.38 12.33 70.80
CA LYS A 1029 -28.39 12.35 71.88
C LYS A 1029 -27.09 11.60 71.58
N ALA A 1030 -27.08 10.69 70.60
CA ALA A 1030 -25.85 10.07 70.12
C ALA A 1030 -25.09 11.00 69.16
N VAL A 1031 -25.80 11.81 68.36
CA VAL A 1031 -25.23 12.86 67.51
C VAL A 1031 -24.66 14.00 68.36
N ASP A 1032 -25.41 14.50 69.34
CA ASP A 1032 -24.98 15.56 70.29
C ASP A 1032 -23.76 15.16 71.18
N LEU A 1033 -23.37 13.87 71.17
CA LEU A 1033 -22.20 13.33 71.85
C LEU A 1033 -21.08 12.87 70.90
N ASP A 1034 -21.16 13.20 69.59
CA ASP A 1034 -20.23 12.76 68.53
C ASP A 1034 -20.06 11.22 68.43
N LEU A 1035 -21.04 10.44 68.89
CA LEU A 1035 -21.01 8.97 68.83
C LEU A 1035 -21.56 8.42 67.50
N THR A 1036 -22.24 9.25 66.71
CA THR A 1036 -22.76 8.97 65.36
C THR A 1036 -23.01 10.31 64.64
N ASN A 1037 -23.20 10.29 63.32
CA ASN A 1037 -23.65 11.46 62.55
C ASN A 1037 -25.06 11.24 61.97
N ASP A 1038 -25.69 12.32 61.49
CA ASP A 1038 -27.07 12.30 60.97
C ASP A 1038 -27.23 11.36 59.76
N GLU A 1039 -26.21 11.27 58.92
CA GLU A 1039 -26.21 10.40 57.73
C GLU A 1039 -26.19 8.90 58.11
N ALA A 1040 -25.48 8.52 59.17
CA ALA A 1040 -25.55 7.18 59.72
C ALA A 1040 -26.90 6.91 60.44
N VAL A 1041 -27.53 7.93 61.03
CA VAL A 1041 -28.89 7.83 61.59
C VAL A 1041 -29.92 7.61 60.46
N ALA A 1042 -29.80 8.31 59.33
CA ALA A 1042 -30.65 8.08 58.15
C ALA A 1042 -30.57 6.63 57.67
N ARG A 1043 -29.35 6.10 57.46
CA ARG A 1043 -29.13 4.69 57.10
C ARG A 1043 -29.67 3.70 58.15
N MET A 1044 -29.59 4.03 59.44
CA MET A 1044 -30.17 3.18 60.50
C MET A 1044 -31.70 3.18 60.48
N ASN A 1045 -32.35 4.32 60.18
CA ASN A 1045 -33.80 4.39 59.99
C ASN A 1045 -34.26 3.61 58.75
N GLU A 1046 -33.56 3.74 57.62
CA GLU A 1046 -33.82 2.98 56.40
C GLU A 1046 -33.76 1.45 56.64
N ASN A 1047 -32.78 0.99 57.44
CA ASN A 1047 -32.68 -0.42 57.85
C ASN A 1047 -33.85 -0.90 58.75
N ILE A 1048 -34.53 0.01 59.46
CA ILE A 1048 -35.74 -0.29 60.24
C ILE A 1048 -36.96 -0.34 59.31
N GLU A 1049 -37.05 0.58 58.35
CA GLU A 1049 -38.15 0.68 57.37
C GLU A 1049 -38.19 -0.50 56.40
N CYS A 1050 -37.03 -0.96 55.90
CA CYS A 1050 -36.94 -2.19 55.11
C CYS A 1050 -36.99 -3.48 55.95
N GLY A 1051 -37.12 -3.38 57.28
CA GLY A 1051 -37.34 -4.51 58.19
C GLY A 1051 -36.10 -5.35 58.50
N ARG A 1052 -34.90 -4.84 58.20
CA ARG A 1052 -33.62 -5.57 58.37
C ARG A 1052 -33.19 -5.70 59.83
N PHE A 1053 -33.56 -4.74 60.67
CA PHE A 1053 -33.31 -4.73 62.12
C PHE A 1053 -34.51 -4.15 62.90
N GLU A 1054 -34.70 -4.59 64.15
CA GLU A 1054 -35.79 -4.09 65.02
C GLU A 1054 -35.43 -2.76 65.71
N PRO A 1055 -36.39 -1.83 65.94
CA PRO A 1055 -36.14 -0.57 66.65
C PRO A 1055 -35.50 -0.76 68.04
N GLU A 1056 -35.94 -1.78 68.78
CA GLU A 1056 -35.40 -2.12 70.11
C GLU A 1056 -33.90 -2.50 70.07
N TYR A 1057 -33.43 -3.08 68.97
CA TYR A 1057 -32.03 -3.47 68.81
C TYR A 1057 -31.13 -2.23 68.84
N TYR A 1058 -31.47 -1.21 68.03
CA TYR A 1058 -30.75 0.06 68.02
C TYR A 1058 -30.93 0.83 69.34
N LEU A 1059 -32.15 0.89 69.89
CA LEU A 1059 -32.42 1.56 71.16
C LEU A 1059 -31.54 1.00 72.30
N LYS A 1060 -31.42 -0.33 72.38
CA LYS A 1060 -30.63 -1.03 73.40
C LYS A 1060 -29.12 -0.91 73.15
N MET A 1061 -28.69 -0.91 71.89
CA MET A 1061 -27.27 -0.70 71.53
C MET A 1061 -26.80 0.72 71.88
N TRP A 1062 -27.56 1.75 71.50
CA TRP A 1062 -27.16 3.14 71.69
C TRP A 1062 -27.30 3.62 73.14
N LYS A 1063 -28.36 3.20 73.87
CA LYS A 1063 -28.44 3.43 75.33
C LYS A 1063 -27.24 2.81 76.09
N LYS A 1064 -26.63 1.73 75.59
CA LYS A 1064 -25.38 1.16 76.14
C LYS A 1064 -24.14 1.98 75.78
N ARG A 1065 -24.02 2.43 74.52
CA ARG A 1065 -22.87 3.25 74.04
C ARG A 1065 -22.80 4.61 74.71
N ILE A 1066 -23.92 5.35 74.76
CA ILE A 1066 -24.00 6.67 75.41
C ILE A 1066 -23.53 6.58 76.87
N LYS A 1067 -23.95 5.55 77.60
CA LYS A 1067 -23.59 5.33 79.01
C LYS A 1067 -22.11 5.01 79.24
N ALA A 1068 -21.37 4.57 78.22
CA ALA A 1068 -19.93 4.34 78.30
C ALA A 1068 -19.10 5.61 78.02
N SER A 1069 -19.65 6.58 77.28
CA SER A 1069 -18.96 7.84 76.93
C SER A 1069 -18.90 8.86 78.09
N THR A 1070 -19.78 8.74 79.08
CA THR A 1070 -19.99 9.78 80.11
C THR A 1070 -19.11 9.66 81.36
N ASP A 1071 -18.23 8.66 81.47
CA ASP A 1071 -17.43 8.36 82.68
C ASP A 1071 -15.98 8.88 82.65
N THR A 1072 -15.52 9.57 81.60
CA THR A 1072 -14.15 10.11 81.48
C THR A 1072 -14.13 11.62 81.26
N SER A 1073 -13.50 12.39 82.16
CA SER A 1073 -13.38 13.84 81.97
C SER A 1073 -12.05 14.46 82.46
N LYS A 1074 -11.48 15.31 81.58
CA LYS A 1074 -10.56 16.46 81.83
C LYS A 1074 -9.08 16.20 82.26
N PRO A 1075 -8.17 17.19 82.07
CA PRO A 1075 -8.06 18.21 81.00
C PRO A 1075 -6.58 18.55 80.56
N SER A 1076 -6.38 19.66 79.83
CA SER A 1076 -5.11 20.43 79.55
C SER A 1076 -4.52 20.23 78.12
N SER A 1077 -4.03 21.22 77.35
CA SER A 1077 -3.99 22.70 77.44
C SER A 1077 -3.38 23.38 76.18
N LYS A 1078 -3.82 24.62 75.82
CA LYS A 1078 -3.01 25.84 75.43
C LYS A 1078 -2.01 25.83 74.24
N GLU A 1079 -1.65 26.92 73.53
CA GLU A 1079 -2.17 28.30 73.20
C GLU A 1079 -1.80 28.56 71.69
N LYS A 1080 -2.41 29.39 70.83
CA LYS A 1080 -3.39 30.51 70.90
C LYS A 1080 -2.85 31.94 71.13
N VAL A 1081 -2.22 32.59 70.13
CA VAL A 1081 -2.02 34.07 69.95
C VAL A 1081 -1.25 34.38 68.63
N LYS A 1082 -1.35 35.53 67.90
CA LYS A 1082 -2.41 36.55 67.64
C LYS A 1082 -1.85 37.73 66.77
N THR A 1083 -2.59 38.21 65.75
CA THR A 1083 -2.68 39.64 65.27
C THR A 1083 -1.42 40.41 64.79
N THR A 1084 -1.44 41.50 63.99
CA THR A 1084 -2.46 42.57 63.72
C THR A 1084 -2.09 43.38 62.44
N ASP A 1085 -3.11 43.93 61.74
CA ASP A 1085 -3.27 45.24 61.02
C ASP A 1085 -2.08 45.92 60.25
N SER A 1086 -2.26 46.73 59.19
CA SER A 1086 -3.37 47.65 58.83
C SER A 1086 -3.31 48.23 57.38
N LYS A 1087 -4.44 48.81 56.92
CA LYS A 1087 -4.64 49.90 55.92
C LYS A 1087 -4.93 49.59 54.43
N ASN A 1088 -6.02 50.22 53.97
CA ASN A 1088 -6.42 50.59 52.60
C ASN A 1088 -6.21 52.15 52.46
N PRO A 1089 -6.43 52.87 51.32
CA PRO A 1089 -6.92 52.43 49.99
C PRO A 1089 -6.21 53.05 48.74
N GLN A 1090 -6.46 52.51 47.52
CA GLN A 1090 -6.98 53.24 46.33
C GLN A 1090 -7.02 52.41 45.02
N ALA A 1091 -8.05 52.68 44.20
CA ALA A 1091 -8.17 52.60 42.73
C ALA A 1091 -7.99 51.26 41.94
N GLU A 1092 -9.14 50.76 41.45
CA GLU A 1092 -9.47 50.37 40.05
C GLU A 1092 -8.81 49.18 39.29
N THR A 1093 -9.67 48.51 38.51
CA THR A 1093 -9.47 47.54 37.38
C THR A 1093 -9.07 46.06 37.62
N MET A 1094 -9.96 45.18 37.11
CA MET A 1094 -9.84 43.84 36.48
C MET A 1094 -9.23 42.59 37.18
N ASP A 1095 -9.89 41.45 36.87
CA ASP A 1095 -9.39 40.05 36.71
C ASP A 1095 -9.48 38.96 37.83
N SER A 1096 -9.92 37.77 37.36
CA SER A 1096 -9.82 36.33 37.76
C SER A 1096 -9.98 35.76 39.21
N PRO A 1097 -10.55 34.53 39.37
CA PRO A 1097 -10.63 33.78 40.66
C PRO A 1097 -9.48 32.74 40.91
N PRO A 1098 -9.33 32.19 42.15
CA PRO A 1098 -8.05 31.64 42.63
C PRO A 1098 -7.86 30.10 42.64
N ALA A 1099 -6.60 29.65 42.77
CA ALA A 1099 -6.15 28.25 42.70
C ALA A 1099 -6.33 27.39 43.98
N LEU A 1100 -6.40 26.05 43.79
CA LEU A 1100 -6.60 25.01 44.81
C LEU A 1100 -5.30 24.47 45.45
N THR A 1101 -5.41 23.77 46.59
CA THR A 1101 -4.24 23.25 47.36
C THR A 1101 -4.09 21.72 47.33
N LYS A 1102 -2.85 21.19 47.49
CA LYS A 1102 -2.48 19.74 47.40
C LYS A 1102 -3.34 18.81 48.27
N ASN A 1103 -3.80 19.29 49.44
CA ASN A 1103 -4.67 18.52 50.35
C ASN A 1103 -6.16 18.48 49.95
N GLN A 1104 -6.59 19.30 49.00
CA GLN A 1104 -7.94 19.27 48.42
C GLN A 1104 -7.93 18.41 47.16
N LEU A 1105 -6.95 18.63 46.27
CA LEU A 1105 -6.75 17.85 45.04
C LEU A 1105 -6.58 16.35 45.32
N THR A 1106 -5.85 15.96 46.37
CA THR A 1106 -5.72 14.55 46.78
C THR A 1106 -7.05 13.87 47.17
N LYS A 1107 -8.06 14.63 47.60
CA LYS A 1107 -9.38 14.11 48.00
C LYS A 1107 -10.41 14.07 46.87
N MET A 1108 -10.27 14.92 45.85
CA MET A 1108 -11.10 14.88 44.63
C MET A 1108 -10.96 13.54 43.92
N LYS A 1109 -11.96 13.12 43.13
CA LYS A 1109 -11.88 11.89 42.31
C LYS A 1109 -10.99 12.11 41.08
N LYS A 1110 -10.49 11.04 40.44
CA LYS A 1110 -9.62 11.17 39.25
C LYS A 1110 -10.34 11.95 38.13
N ALA A 1111 -11.63 11.70 37.90
CA ALA A 1111 -12.42 12.44 36.92
C ALA A 1111 -12.55 13.95 37.25
N GLU A 1112 -12.71 14.32 38.51
CA GLU A 1112 -12.74 15.73 38.94
C GLU A 1112 -11.38 16.41 38.74
N LEU A 1113 -10.27 15.68 38.93
CA LEU A 1113 -8.91 16.16 38.65
C LEU A 1113 -8.63 16.25 37.14
N ILE A 1114 -9.16 15.33 36.34
CA ILE A 1114 -9.09 15.39 34.87
C ILE A 1114 -9.87 16.61 34.38
N ALA A 1115 -11.07 16.85 34.90
CA ALA A 1115 -11.84 18.05 34.59
C ALA A 1115 -11.07 19.32 34.98
N PHE A 1116 -10.51 19.39 36.19
CA PHE A 1116 -9.75 20.56 36.66
C PHE A 1116 -8.39 20.75 35.97
N ALA A 1117 -7.83 19.68 35.37
CA ALA A 1117 -6.66 19.77 34.50
C ALA A 1117 -7.06 20.25 33.09
N LYS A 1118 -8.14 19.70 32.51
CA LYS A 1118 -8.68 20.12 31.20
C LYS A 1118 -9.12 21.59 31.22
N GLU A 1119 -9.78 22.03 32.29
CA GLU A 1119 -10.18 23.42 32.58
C GLU A 1119 -8.97 24.36 32.81
N ARG A 1120 -7.73 23.84 32.76
CA ARG A 1120 -6.47 24.58 32.84
C ARG A 1120 -5.48 24.23 31.71
N GLY A 1121 -5.92 23.53 30.66
CA GLY A 1121 -5.04 23.12 29.55
C GLY A 1121 -3.95 22.10 29.91
N LEU A 1122 -4.00 21.48 31.09
CA LEU A 1122 -2.97 20.54 31.55
C LEU A 1122 -3.27 19.11 31.10
N LEU A 1123 -2.23 18.40 30.61
CA LEU A 1123 -2.28 16.99 30.20
C LEU A 1123 -3.04 16.10 31.20
N THR A 1124 -4.19 15.61 30.75
CA THR A 1124 -5.18 14.84 31.54
C THR A 1124 -4.85 13.34 31.67
N SER A 1125 -3.88 12.86 30.91
CA SER A 1125 -3.37 11.49 30.95
C SER A 1125 -2.43 11.24 32.14
N GLY A 1126 -2.47 10.02 32.69
CA GLY A 1126 -1.62 9.59 33.81
C GLY A 1126 -2.37 9.13 35.06
N THR A 1127 -1.62 8.77 36.10
CA THR A 1127 -2.19 8.33 37.39
C THR A 1127 -2.62 9.52 38.25
N LYS A 1128 -3.55 9.29 39.19
CA LYS A 1128 -4.10 10.35 40.04
C LYS A 1128 -3.03 11.22 40.76
N PRO A 1129 -1.92 10.67 41.30
CA PRO A 1129 -0.86 11.48 41.90
C PRO A 1129 -0.15 12.41 40.90
N ILE A 1130 0.11 11.95 39.67
CA ILE A 1130 0.76 12.73 38.61
C ILE A 1130 -0.12 13.91 38.20
N LEU A 1131 -1.43 13.68 38.02
CA LEU A 1131 -2.39 14.74 37.74
C LEU A 1131 -2.43 15.81 38.85
N ILE A 1132 -2.43 15.38 40.12
CA ILE A 1132 -2.37 16.31 41.25
C ILE A 1132 -1.06 17.10 41.25
N GLU A 1133 0.06 16.48 40.88
CA GLU A 1133 1.36 17.13 40.81
C GLU A 1133 1.41 18.17 39.67
N ARG A 1134 0.90 17.87 38.47
CA ARG A 1134 0.76 18.82 37.35
C ARG A 1134 -0.12 20.02 37.70
N ILE A 1135 -1.30 19.79 38.26
CA ILE A 1135 -2.24 20.86 38.67
C ILE A 1135 -1.62 21.77 39.76
N LEU A 1136 -0.52 21.35 40.40
CA LEU A 1136 0.22 22.14 41.39
C LEU A 1136 1.54 22.73 40.88
N SER A 1137 2.15 22.17 39.84
CA SER A 1137 3.34 22.73 39.20
C SER A 1137 3.00 23.93 38.31
N ASP A 1138 1.77 23.97 37.80
CA ASP A 1138 1.14 25.08 37.05
C ASP A 1138 0.88 26.35 37.91
N ALA A 1139 1.82 26.68 38.80
CA ALA A 1139 1.76 27.81 39.70
C ALA A 1139 3.13 28.48 39.90
N ALA A 1140 3.99 28.45 38.87
CA ALA A 1140 5.19 29.29 38.77
C ALA A 1140 5.65 29.49 37.30
N PRO A 1141 6.05 30.70 36.88
CA PRO A 1141 6.66 30.98 35.57
C PRO A 1141 8.14 30.52 35.52
N PRO A 1142 8.75 30.42 34.32
CA PRO A 1142 9.98 29.65 34.11
C PRO A 1142 11.25 30.32 34.67
N VAL A 1143 12.20 29.48 35.11
CA VAL A 1143 13.59 29.86 35.41
C VAL A 1143 14.53 28.70 35.00
N ASP A 1144 15.30 28.95 33.94
CA ASP A 1144 16.68 28.51 33.62
C ASP A 1144 17.20 27.06 33.83
N GLU A 1145 17.97 26.67 32.81
CA GLU A 1145 19.13 25.73 32.77
C GLU A 1145 18.95 24.21 32.93
N LYS A 1146 19.40 23.50 31.86
CA LYS A 1146 20.22 22.25 31.79
C LYS A 1146 19.70 21.00 32.54
N GLU A 1147 19.71 19.83 31.92
CA GLU A 1147 20.86 19.16 31.29
C GLU A 1147 20.40 18.03 30.35
#